data_AF-A0A1U7LLD0-F1
#
_entry.id   AF-A0A1U7LLD0-F1
#
_cell.length_a   1.000
_cell.length_b   1.000
_cell.length_c   1.000
_cell.angle_alpha   90.00
_cell.angle_beta   90.00
_cell.angle_gamma   90.00
#
_symmetry.space_group_name_H-M   'P 1'
#
loop_
_entity.id
_entity.type
_entity.pdbx_description
1 polymer ?
#
loop_
_entity_poly.entity_id
_entity_poly.type
_entity_poly.pdbx_seq_one_letter_code
_entity_poly.pdbx_strand_id
1 'polypeptide(L)'
;MTPNANDHIQRFKITDKVSTHPPYELFSQYTRAFVYGIQPRAVQGMLDFDFICGRKTASVAGIIYPFGGQFVSKMYWGTKETLLPVYKDVGEAMKKHSDVDVVVNFASSRSAYSSTLEILEYKQIRTIAIIAEGVPERKTREILVKATTRGVTIIGPASVGGIKPGCFKIGNTGGMMDNIVASKLYRPGSVGYVSKSGGMSNELNNIIAQNTDGVYEGIAIGGDRYPGSTFIDHLLRYEADPECKILVLLGEVGGVEEYRVIDLVKSGKIKKPMIAWAIGTCADMFTTEVQFGHAGSFANSKLETAKSKNEAMKKAGIHVPSTFEQLPQVLKEVYDKMVSEGTLVPKADKEPPKIPMDFSWAQELGLIRKPAAFISTISDDRGQELLYAGMPISDVFKEDIGIGGVISLLWFRRRLPNYASKFLEMVLMLTADHGPAVSGAMNTIITTRAGKDLISALVSGLLTIGTRFGGALDDAATQFSSAYDKGLSPRDFVDSMRKQNILISGIGHRIKSLNNPDQRVELIKDYVKLHFPSTKLLDYALAVEKVTTSKKDNLILNVDGCIAVCTVDLFRNCGAFTSEEAEEYLKMGVLNGMFVLGRSIGFIGHHLDQIRLRTGLYRHPWDDISYGLGQLAESAGGAQENRVEEPKKIVAESSSTLVDKSTQHGSHNSTDINSPSESASSHSLKVNKTSPVERLTGKSNESQLEALKLSPVSTRKTTFETLSPELHIHIFSFLPAPSLLNIALVSHQFHDIATSERSWKSAFIRLFGQQRFSNISSTWKQEYLLRSKLSRKWKKGQGRLSYDARVGLIRDFSIDFQTNRVIAVSNHGTISFSSVSGKVKKQKIHLLENPVPDISILKSNKRAIIGATENGQVSVFLTGKNGRVWTRQMASLITQITCGEEIVFIGTVDGLLSCFELRSGEEVNTVQFDARIEYIFVSERQKSVVVICTNEIFYADTIDNTLTFDKSPHRHNATDFLVDFPTCYVFAIQGASMTRAHLSDNSEAKYMGHMNDIVVAKLDTNDGISNGPGNGARLLATAESDGTVYVWDARASSQECEPIIKIHTGISPITHLELSPLILLVGSASGFLGVFCPLSGDHIRTIHSKRFASCSSLSIDTSSLTRGGAAFGKILTCFDFSKLSRNLKPRSSRKSSVITRDDIQQDIDDQIDMLEEEGEDERKRQWNLERWNGNAVNGLNNREALDLGLLMSKEEEIKMASIASENGLQEVDEELAYILALSKAESESQKC
;
A
#
# COMPACT_ATOMS: atom_id res chain seq x y z
N MET A 1 -23.97 31.54 -11.63
CA MET A 1 -23.12 30.34 -11.48
C MET A 1 -23.90 29.32 -10.69
N THR A 2 -23.93 28.05 -11.10
CA THR A 2 -24.40 26.96 -10.23
C THR A 2 -23.33 26.68 -9.16
N PRO A 3 -23.70 26.36 -7.90
CA PRO A 3 -22.74 25.90 -6.90
C PRO A 3 -21.98 24.67 -7.39
N ASN A 4 -20.71 24.56 -7.03
CA ASN A 4 -19.94 23.34 -7.15
C ASN A 4 -20.37 22.37 -6.04
N ALA A 5 -20.36 21.06 -6.29
CA ALA A 5 -20.73 20.06 -5.28
C ALA A 5 -19.88 20.17 -3.99
N ASN A 6 -18.64 20.66 -4.12
CA ASN A 6 -17.75 20.94 -2.99
C ASN A 6 -18.20 22.10 -2.09
N ASP A 7 -19.00 23.06 -2.60
CA ASP A 7 -19.37 24.28 -1.87
C ASP A 7 -20.35 24.01 -0.71
N HIS A 8 -21.03 22.86 -0.76
CA HIS A 8 -21.95 22.39 0.27
C HIS A 8 -21.25 21.61 1.41
N ILE A 9 -19.97 21.28 1.26
CA ILE A 9 -19.22 20.48 2.24
C ILE A 9 -18.60 21.39 3.31
N GLN A 10 -19.07 21.25 4.54
CA GLN A 10 -18.45 21.91 5.69
C GLN A 10 -17.09 21.24 5.97
N ARG A 11 -16.03 22.06 6.05
CA ARG A 11 -14.69 21.63 6.43
C ARG A 11 -14.26 22.36 7.70
N PHE A 12 -13.48 21.68 8.54
CA PHE A 12 -12.85 22.24 9.72
C PHE A 12 -11.34 22.36 9.49
N LYS A 13 -10.72 23.40 10.03
CA LYS A 13 -9.25 23.51 10.06
C LYS A 13 -8.74 22.78 11.30
N ILE A 14 -7.67 22.01 11.13
CA ILE A 14 -6.83 21.55 12.25
C ILE A 14 -6.21 22.81 12.89
N THR A 15 -6.04 22.79 14.22
CA THR A 15 -5.50 23.92 14.99
C THR A 15 -4.40 23.43 15.92
N ASP A 16 -3.14 23.82 15.66
CA ASP A 16 -1.92 23.24 16.26
C ASP A 16 -1.72 23.52 17.77
N LYS A 17 -2.80 23.80 18.51
CA LYS A 17 -2.79 24.08 19.95
C LYS A 17 -3.72 23.12 20.68
N VAL A 18 -3.14 22.17 21.40
CA VAL A 18 -3.80 21.51 22.53
C VAL A 18 -4.27 22.61 23.49
N SER A 19 -5.55 22.61 23.83
CA SER A 19 -6.17 23.66 24.64
C SER A 19 -5.72 23.54 26.10
N THR A 20 -5.11 24.59 26.66
CA THR A 20 -4.56 24.59 28.02
C THR A 20 -5.69 24.75 29.05
N HIS A 21 -6.28 23.63 29.45
CA HIS A 21 -7.39 23.58 30.40
C HIS A 21 -6.93 23.62 31.87
N PRO A 22 -7.74 24.20 32.79
CA PRO A 22 -7.53 24.04 34.22
C PRO A 22 -7.53 22.55 34.63
N PRO A 23 -6.78 22.13 35.67
CA PRO A 23 -6.68 20.71 36.04
C PRO A 23 -8.00 20.01 36.37
N TYR A 24 -9.08 20.75 36.68
CA TYR A 24 -10.41 20.20 36.93
C TYR A 24 -11.24 19.98 35.65
N GLU A 25 -10.88 20.60 34.52
CA GLU A 25 -11.65 20.57 33.29
C GLU A 25 -11.18 19.43 32.36
N LEU A 26 -11.97 18.36 32.30
CA LEU A 26 -11.79 17.28 31.32
C LEU A 26 -12.19 17.73 29.92
N PHE A 27 -13.33 18.43 29.80
CA PHE A 27 -13.96 18.75 28.52
C PHE A 27 -14.35 20.23 28.39
N SER A 28 -14.30 20.75 27.17
CA SER A 28 -14.70 22.12 26.82
C SER A 28 -15.30 22.21 25.41
N GLN A 29 -15.80 23.39 25.03
CA GLN A 29 -16.20 23.72 23.65
C GLN A 29 -15.07 23.59 22.62
N TYR A 30 -13.82 23.41 23.04
CA TYR A 30 -12.64 23.21 22.18
C TYR A 30 -12.13 21.78 22.16
N THR A 31 -12.61 20.90 23.06
CA THR A 31 -12.21 19.48 23.11
C THR A 31 -12.42 18.79 21.77
N ARG A 32 -11.43 17.97 21.38
CA ARG A 32 -11.38 17.24 20.12
C ARG A 32 -11.07 15.78 20.41
N ALA A 33 -11.77 14.88 19.72
CA ALA A 33 -11.82 13.47 20.04
C ALA A 33 -11.63 12.57 18.82
N PHE A 34 -10.96 11.43 19.00
CA PHE A 34 -11.11 10.28 18.10
C PHE A 34 -12.23 9.37 18.59
N VAL A 35 -12.90 8.71 17.65
CA VAL A 35 -13.81 7.60 17.94
C VAL A 35 -13.18 6.31 17.43
N TYR A 36 -12.83 5.40 18.33
CA TYR A 36 -12.25 4.09 17.99
C TYR A 36 -13.39 3.08 17.81
N GLY A 37 -13.51 2.49 16.62
CA GLY A 37 -14.65 1.70 16.16
C GLY A 37 -15.57 2.48 15.21
N ILE A 38 -16.09 1.81 14.19
CA ILE A 38 -16.94 2.43 13.16
C ILE A 38 -18.38 2.63 13.67
N GLN A 39 -18.60 3.73 14.39
CA GLN A 39 -19.87 4.03 15.07
C GLN A 39 -20.56 5.27 14.47
N PRO A 40 -21.12 5.21 13.24
CA PRO A 40 -21.64 6.38 12.53
C PRO A 40 -22.78 7.06 13.30
N ARG A 41 -23.68 6.31 13.94
CA ARG A 41 -24.78 6.89 14.76
C ARG A 41 -24.27 7.64 15.99
N ALA A 42 -23.23 7.14 16.66
CA ALA A 42 -22.63 7.81 17.81
C ALA A 42 -21.87 9.08 17.38
N VAL A 43 -21.10 8.99 16.30
CA VAL A 43 -20.39 10.13 15.70
C VAL A 43 -21.36 11.22 15.26
N GLN A 44 -22.44 10.86 14.55
CA GLN A 44 -23.46 11.81 14.14
C GLN A 44 -24.14 12.46 15.36
N GLY A 45 -24.56 11.67 16.35
CA GLY A 45 -25.15 12.17 17.59
C GLY A 45 -24.22 13.01 18.49
N MET A 46 -22.90 12.98 18.25
CA MET A 46 -21.93 13.94 18.80
C MET A 46 -21.87 15.23 17.96
N LEU A 47 -21.82 15.13 16.63
CA LEU A 47 -21.81 16.29 15.72
C LEU A 47 -23.10 17.12 15.80
N ASP A 48 -24.25 16.47 15.93
CA ASP A 48 -25.55 17.14 16.08
C ASP A 48 -25.62 17.87 17.42
N PHE A 49 -25.10 17.24 18.48
CA PHE A 49 -24.95 17.88 19.80
C PHE A 49 -24.02 19.10 19.72
N ASP A 50 -22.87 18.98 19.06
CA ASP A 50 -21.94 20.09 18.86
C ASP A 50 -22.60 21.27 18.11
N PHE A 51 -23.38 20.97 17.07
CA PHE A 51 -24.10 21.97 16.27
C PHE A 51 -25.19 22.66 17.09
N ILE A 52 -25.99 21.91 17.85
CA ILE A 52 -27.06 22.43 18.72
C ILE A 52 -26.46 23.25 19.89
N CYS A 53 -25.29 22.86 20.42
CA CYS A 53 -24.52 23.67 21.38
C CYS A 53 -23.92 24.95 20.77
N GLY A 54 -23.92 25.10 19.43
CA GLY A 54 -23.36 26.25 18.74
C GLY A 54 -21.83 26.25 18.67
N ARG A 55 -21.17 25.08 18.75
CA ARG A 55 -19.72 24.96 18.59
C ARG A 55 -19.28 25.44 17.20
N LYS A 56 -18.02 25.90 17.12
CA LYS A 56 -17.39 26.32 15.85
C LYS A 56 -16.68 25.16 15.13
N THR A 57 -16.36 24.09 15.86
CA THR A 57 -15.65 22.91 15.36
C THR A 57 -16.33 21.65 15.86
N ALA A 58 -16.44 20.66 14.96
CA ALA A 58 -16.78 19.29 15.30
C ALA A 58 -15.86 18.76 16.41
N SER A 59 -16.43 18.14 17.43
CA SER A 59 -15.69 17.45 18.48
C SER A 59 -14.97 16.22 17.91
N VAL A 60 -15.62 15.45 17.04
CA VAL A 60 -14.95 14.33 16.35
C VAL A 60 -13.96 14.84 15.31
N ALA A 61 -12.70 14.46 15.46
CA ALA A 61 -11.61 14.78 14.53
C ALA A 61 -11.44 13.73 13.42
N GLY A 62 -11.69 12.46 13.77
CA GLY A 62 -11.66 11.32 12.87
C GLY A 62 -12.14 10.05 13.57
N ILE A 63 -12.26 8.98 12.78
CA ILE A 63 -12.61 7.65 13.26
C ILE A 63 -11.37 6.75 13.13
N ILE A 64 -11.12 5.87 14.09
CA ILE A 64 -10.08 4.85 14.01
C ILE A 64 -10.75 3.49 13.86
N TYR A 65 -10.41 2.74 12.81
CA TYR A 65 -11.03 1.45 12.48
C TYR A 65 -9.98 0.50 11.87
N PRO A 66 -9.36 -0.39 12.67
CA PRO A 66 -8.17 -1.15 12.27
C PRO A 66 -8.42 -2.23 11.21
N PHE A 67 -9.68 -2.62 10.99
CA PHE A 67 -10.06 -3.65 10.01
C PHE A 67 -10.23 -3.09 8.58
N GLY A 68 -10.34 -1.77 8.41
CA GLY A 68 -10.57 -1.13 7.11
C GLY A 68 -9.31 -0.57 6.45
N GLY A 69 -9.44 -0.18 5.19
CA GLY A 69 -8.51 0.76 4.55
C GLY A 69 -8.70 2.19 5.08
N GLN A 70 -7.88 3.13 4.63
CA GLN A 70 -8.15 4.56 4.87
C GLN A 70 -9.23 5.05 3.90
N PHE A 71 -10.29 5.65 4.43
CA PHE A 71 -11.36 6.26 3.65
C PHE A 71 -11.92 7.49 4.38
N VAL A 72 -12.99 8.06 3.84
CA VAL A 72 -13.65 9.24 4.41
C VAL A 72 -15.10 8.90 4.69
N SER A 73 -15.53 9.06 5.94
CA SER A 73 -16.92 8.89 6.35
C SER A 73 -17.68 10.19 6.20
N LYS A 74 -18.86 10.13 5.58
CA LYS A 74 -19.73 11.28 5.33
C LYS A 74 -20.75 11.42 6.46
N MET A 75 -20.77 12.59 7.10
CA MET A 75 -21.65 12.94 8.21
C MET A 75 -22.38 14.26 7.92
N TYR A 76 -23.30 14.66 8.79
CA TYR A 76 -23.95 15.98 8.76
C TYR A 76 -23.40 16.93 9.84
N TRP A 77 -23.46 18.23 9.53
CA TRP A 77 -23.23 19.34 10.43
C TRP A 77 -24.41 20.31 10.30
N GLY A 78 -25.48 20.04 11.05
CA GLY A 78 -26.79 20.63 10.82
C GLY A 78 -27.34 20.22 9.46
N THR A 79 -27.44 21.17 8.52
CA THR A 79 -27.95 20.91 7.15
C THR A 79 -26.85 20.68 6.10
N LYS A 80 -25.57 20.83 6.45
CA LYS A 80 -24.44 20.62 5.53
C LYS A 80 -23.83 19.24 5.70
N GLU A 81 -23.27 18.69 4.64
CA GLU A 81 -22.45 17.48 4.73
C GLU A 81 -21.04 17.83 5.20
N THR A 82 -20.41 16.96 5.98
CA THR A 82 -19.02 17.06 6.42
C THR A 82 -18.31 15.72 6.21
N LEU A 83 -16.99 15.76 6.14
CA LEU A 83 -16.14 14.65 5.77
C LEU A 83 -15.14 14.36 6.89
N LEU A 84 -15.32 13.25 7.59
CA LEU A 84 -14.41 12.79 8.65
C LEU A 84 -13.44 11.72 8.11
N PRO A 85 -12.12 11.85 8.33
CA PRO A 85 -11.18 10.82 7.94
C PRO A 85 -11.34 9.56 8.81
N VAL A 86 -11.19 8.40 8.19
CA VAL A 86 -11.16 7.10 8.84
C VAL A 86 -9.74 6.53 8.71
N TYR A 87 -9.09 6.29 9.84
CA TYR A 87 -7.72 5.80 9.95
C TYR A 87 -7.69 4.32 10.33
N LYS A 88 -6.81 3.55 9.68
CA LYS A 88 -6.51 2.17 10.10
C LYS A 88 -5.62 2.13 11.35
N ASP A 89 -4.80 3.16 11.53
CA ASP A 89 -3.62 3.19 12.39
C ASP A 89 -3.75 4.33 13.42
N VAL A 90 -3.55 4.03 14.72
CA VAL A 90 -3.67 5.04 15.79
C VAL A 90 -2.57 6.09 15.67
N GLY A 91 -1.32 5.68 15.41
CA GLY A 91 -0.18 6.59 15.32
C GLY A 91 -0.31 7.59 14.18
N GLU A 92 -0.84 7.16 13.04
CA GLU A 92 -1.12 8.05 11.91
C GLU A 92 -2.30 9.01 12.18
N ALA A 93 -3.32 8.56 12.92
CA ALA A 93 -4.41 9.42 13.38
C ALA A 93 -3.86 10.52 14.30
N MET A 94 -3.18 10.14 15.39
CA MET A 94 -2.57 11.05 16.38
C MET A 94 -1.63 12.06 15.70
N LYS A 95 -0.74 11.59 14.81
CA LYS A 95 0.19 12.44 14.04
C LYS A 95 -0.52 13.46 13.12
N LYS A 96 -1.74 13.18 12.67
CA LYS A 96 -2.53 14.06 11.78
C LYS A 96 -3.44 15.04 12.53
N HIS A 97 -3.80 14.78 13.79
CA HIS A 97 -4.61 15.68 14.62
C HIS A 97 -3.97 15.83 16.00
N SER A 98 -2.95 16.68 16.09
CA SER A 98 -2.30 17.07 17.35
C SER A 98 -3.20 17.87 18.30
N ASP A 99 -4.36 18.30 17.82
CA ASP A 99 -5.44 18.96 18.56
C ASP A 99 -6.30 18.00 19.40
N VAL A 100 -6.23 16.68 19.13
CA VAL A 100 -7.06 15.68 19.83
C VAL A 100 -6.49 15.33 21.20
N ASP A 101 -7.30 15.52 22.24
CA ASP A 101 -6.98 15.22 23.64
C ASP A 101 -7.89 14.14 24.28
N VAL A 102 -8.87 13.62 23.53
CA VAL A 102 -9.83 12.60 23.99
C VAL A 102 -9.91 11.42 23.01
N VAL A 103 -10.12 10.20 23.51
CA VAL A 103 -10.57 9.07 22.68
C VAL A 103 -11.82 8.41 23.26
N VAL A 104 -12.84 8.21 22.44
CA VAL A 104 -14.03 7.43 22.77
C VAL A 104 -13.86 6.03 22.17
N ASN A 105 -13.67 5.04 23.04
CA ASN A 105 -13.28 3.68 22.67
C ASN A 105 -14.48 2.72 22.67
N PHE A 106 -15.01 2.44 21.47
CA PHE A 106 -16.05 1.45 21.20
C PHE A 106 -15.48 0.11 20.69
N ALA A 107 -14.22 -0.21 21.00
CA ALA A 107 -13.69 -1.55 20.83
C ALA A 107 -14.54 -2.57 21.64
N SER A 108 -14.62 -3.83 21.19
CA SER A 108 -15.28 -4.89 21.96
C SER A 108 -14.54 -5.16 23.27
N SER A 109 -15.17 -5.77 24.29
CA SER A 109 -14.52 -6.10 25.56
C SER A 109 -13.26 -6.97 25.42
N ARG A 110 -13.19 -7.80 24.37
CA ARG A 110 -11.98 -8.58 23.99
C ARG A 110 -10.82 -7.70 23.51
N SER A 111 -11.11 -6.54 22.93
CA SER A 111 -10.14 -5.66 22.25
C SER A 111 -9.91 -4.33 22.99
N ALA A 112 -10.80 -3.95 23.91
CA ALA A 112 -10.75 -2.69 24.64
C ALA A 112 -9.49 -2.54 25.51
N TYR A 113 -8.92 -3.66 25.96
CA TYR A 113 -7.64 -3.66 26.67
C TYR A 113 -6.48 -3.23 25.77
N SER A 114 -6.26 -3.90 24.65
CA SER A 114 -5.13 -3.61 23.76
C SER A 114 -5.24 -2.23 23.11
N SER A 115 -6.42 -1.86 22.59
CA SER A 115 -6.60 -0.52 22.02
C SER A 115 -6.41 0.59 23.06
N THR A 116 -6.84 0.39 24.32
CA THR A 116 -6.57 1.38 25.38
C THR A 116 -5.08 1.43 25.74
N LEU A 117 -4.37 0.30 25.78
CA LEU A 117 -2.93 0.29 26.02
C LEU A 117 -2.14 0.97 24.90
N GLU A 118 -2.55 0.81 23.64
CA GLU A 118 -2.01 1.50 22.46
C GLU A 118 -2.24 3.01 22.57
N ILE A 119 -3.48 3.45 22.80
CA ILE A 119 -3.84 4.87 22.97
C ILE A 119 -3.05 5.52 24.13
N LEU A 120 -2.82 4.80 25.23
CA LEU A 120 -2.06 5.28 26.41
C LEU A 120 -0.56 5.55 26.15
N GLU A 121 -0.01 5.21 24.97
CA GLU A 121 1.34 5.66 24.61
C GLU A 121 1.38 7.14 24.14
N TYR A 122 0.27 7.67 23.62
CA TYR A 122 0.21 8.97 22.98
C TYR A 122 -0.03 10.10 23.99
N LYS A 123 1.04 10.81 24.38
CA LYS A 123 1.06 11.90 25.39
C LYS A 123 0.06 13.06 25.17
N GLN A 124 -0.54 13.18 23.99
CA GLN A 124 -1.58 14.18 23.72
C GLN A 124 -2.94 13.83 24.35
N ILE A 125 -3.21 12.53 24.56
CA ILE A 125 -4.49 12.07 25.10
C ILE A 125 -4.53 12.26 26.62
N ARG A 126 -5.50 13.04 27.08
CA ARG A 126 -5.77 13.33 28.51
C ARG A 126 -6.93 12.51 29.06
N THR A 127 -7.88 12.11 28.21
CA THR A 127 -9.06 11.32 28.62
C THR A 127 -9.36 10.19 27.63
N ILE A 128 -9.65 8.98 28.14
CA ILE A 128 -10.16 7.85 27.35
C ILE A 128 -11.49 7.39 27.95
N ALA A 129 -12.54 7.32 27.14
CA ALA A 129 -13.82 6.74 27.55
C ALA A 129 -13.94 5.31 26.99
N ILE A 130 -13.96 4.30 27.85
CA ILE A 130 -14.09 2.89 27.49
C ILE A 130 -15.57 2.51 27.57
N ILE A 131 -16.20 2.30 26.41
CA ILE A 131 -17.64 2.01 26.33
C ILE A 131 -17.95 0.52 26.55
N ALA A 132 -16.97 -0.36 26.37
CA ALA A 132 -17.12 -1.80 26.48
C ALA A 132 -17.53 -2.26 27.89
N GLU A 133 -18.62 -3.03 27.99
CA GLU A 133 -19.02 -3.76 29.19
C GLU A 133 -18.41 -5.18 29.21
N GLY A 134 -18.13 -5.72 30.40
CA GLY A 134 -17.55 -7.06 30.54
C GLY A 134 -16.05 -7.13 30.24
N VAL A 135 -15.30 -6.05 30.50
CA VAL A 135 -13.82 -6.10 30.49
C VAL A 135 -13.35 -6.82 31.76
N PRO A 136 -12.45 -7.83 31.69
CA PRO A 136 -12.05 -8.57 32.88
C PRO A 136 -11.39 -7.67 33.95
N GLU A 137 -11.82 -7.78 35.21
CA GLU A 137 -11.36 -6.93 36.34
C GLU A 137 -9.83 -6.76 36.44
N ARG A 138 -9.08 -7.81 36.11
CA ARG A 138 -7.61 -7.78 36.08
C ARG A 138 -7.09 -6.85 34.98
N LYS A 139 -7.69 -6.92 33.78
CA LYS A 139 -7.33 -6.10 32.62
C LYS A 139 -7.69 -4.64 32.85
N THR A 140 -8.83 -4.36 33.47
CA THR A 140 -9.19 -3.00 33.90
C THR A 140 -8.18 -2.43 34.91
N ARG A 141 -7.76 -3.21 35.92
CA ARG A 141 -6.71 -2.78 36.86
C ARG A 141 -5.34 -2.57 36.20
N GLU A 142 -4.96 -3.39 35.23
CA GLU A 142 -3.74 -3.21 34.43
C GLU A 142 -3.79 -1.91 33.59
N ILE A 143 -4.97 -1.52 33.08
CA ILE A 143 -5.20 -0.21 32.43
C ILE A 143 -5.04 0.93 33.44
N LEU A 144 -5.70 0.86 34.61
CA LEU A 144 -5.63 1.89 35.66
C LEU A 144 -4.18 2.24 36.01
N VAL A 145 -3.35 1.23 36.31
CA VAL A 145 -1.94 1.45 36.69
C VAL A 145 -1.19 2.20 35.58
N LYS A 146 -1.40 1.87 34.30
CA LYS A 146 -0.76 2.60 33.19
C LYS A 146 -1.32 4.01 33.04
N ALA A 147 -2.63 4.19 33.17
CA ALA A 147 -3.30 5.48 33.05
C ALA A 147 -2.89 6.47 34.15
N THR A 148 -2.90 6.06 35.43
CA THR A 148 -2.38 6.86 36.55
C THR A 148 -0.92 7.23 36.35
N THR A 149 -0.09 6.28 35.89
CA THR A 149 1.35 6.53 35.58
C THR A 149 1.55 7.56 34.46
N ARG A 150 0.57 7.70 33.55
CA ARG A 150 0.60 8.66 32.42
C ARG A 150 -0.19 9.94 32.69
N GLY A 151 -0.91 10.04 33.82
CA GLY A 151 -1.79 11.17 34.13
C GLY A 151 -3.08 11.23 33.28
N VAL A 152 -3.53 10.09 32.75
CA VAL A 152 -4.69 10.00 31.85
C VAL A 152 -5.95 9.60 32.63
N THR A 153 -7.04 10.33 32.43
CA THR A 153 -8.35 9.99 33.02
C THR A 153 -9.03 8.90 32.19
N ILE A 154 -9.48 7.82 32.84
CA ILE A 154 -10.28 6.76 32.20
C ILE A 154 -11.71 6.87 32.69
N ILE A 155 -12.70 6.91 31.78
CA ILE A 155 -14.13 6.86 32.11
C ILE A 155 -14.66 5.52 31.61
N GLY A 156 -15.43 4.79 32.42
CA GLY A 156 -15.70 3.37 32.17
C GLY A 156 -14.54 2.46 32.64
N PRO A 157 -14.51 1.15 32.32
CA PRO A 157 -15.39 0.43 31.38
C PRO A 157 -16.84 0.30 31.84
N ALA A 158 -17.67 -0.35 31.02
CA ALA A 158 -19.11 -0.51 31.24
C ALA A 158 -19.85 0.83 31.46
N SER A 159 -19.54 1.84 30.64
CA SER A 159 -20.10 3.19 30.74
C SER A 159 -20.58 3.72 29.38
N VAL A 160 -21.66 4.50 29.37
CA VAL A 160 -22.07 5.32 28.21
C VAL A 160 -21.14 6.51 27.97
N GLY A 161 -20.35 6.89 28.98
CA GLY A 161 -19.46 8.03 28.98
C GLY A 161 -19.91 9.15 29.93
N GLY A 162 -20.34 10.27 29.35
CA GLY A 162 -20.58 11.52 30.06
C GLY A 162 -20.88 12.68 29.12
N ILE A 163 -21.37 13.78 29.68
CA ILE A 163 -21.83 14.96 28.94
C ILE A 163 -21.53 16.24 29.74
N LYS A 164 -20.94 17.23 29.07
CA LYS A 164 -20.80 18.61 29.56
C LYS A 164 -21.64 19.50 28.64
N PRO A 165 -22.89 19.81 29.00
CA PRO A 165 -23.79 20.64 28.19
C PRO A 165 -23.14 21.94 27.66
N GLY A 166 -23.40 22.26 26.40
CA GLY A 166 -22.73 23.36 25.68
C GLY A 166 -21.27 23.09 25.26
N CYS A 167 -20.63 22.03 25.77
CA CYS A 167 -19.20 21.75 25.57
C CYS A 167 -18.92 20.46 24.80
N PHE A 168 -19.28 19.28 25.33
CA PHE A 168 -18.91 17.99 24.74
C PHE A 168 -19.83 16.86 25.22
N LYS A 169 -20.03 15.85 24.37
CA LYS A 169 -20.79 14.62 24.63
C LYS A 169 -19.92 13.42 24.28
N ILE A 170 -19.77 12.47 25.20
CA ILE A 170 -19.11 11.19 24.92
C ILE A 170 -20.12 10.27 24.23
N GLY A 171 -19.90 10.00 22.94
CA GLY A 171 -20.60 8.95 22.20
C GLY A 171 -22.12 9.06 22.28
N ASN A 172 -22.76 8.05 22.88
CA ASN A 172 -24.22 7.93 22.96
C ASN A 172 -24.84 8.64 24.17
N THR A 173 -24.07 9.31 25.03
CA THR A 173 -24.57 9.91 26.28
C THR A 173 -25.69 10.94 25.99
N GLY A 174 -26.80 10.86 26.71
CA GLY A 174 -27.97 11.73 26.45
C GLY A 174 -28.84 11.30 25.26
N GLY A 175 -28.54 10.18 24.60
CA GLY A 175 -29.42 9.56 23.59
C GLY A 175 -29.58 10.37 22.29
N MET A 176 -30.77 10.27 21.70
CA MET A 176 -31.20 10.98 20.50
C MET A 176 -31.45 12.48 20.76
N MET A 177 -31.49 13.29 19.69
CA MET A 177 -31.57 14.75 19.82
C MET A 177 -32.82 15.24 20.56
N ASP A 178 -33.96 14.56 20.41
CA ASP A 178 -35.21 14.91 21.11
C ASP A 178 -35.01 14.95 22.64
N ASN A 179 -34.24 14.01 23.20
CA ASN A 179 -33.91 13.97 24.63
C ASN A 179 -32.86 15.03 25.03
N ILE A 180 -31.90 15.34 24.16
CA ILE A 180 -30.94 16.45 24.35
C ILE A 180 -31.68 17.79 24.45
N VAL A 181 -32.69 18.01 23.62
CA VAL A 181 -33.52 19.23 23.65
C VAL A 181 -34.46 19.24 24.84
N ALA A 182 -35.18 18.13 25.12
CA ALA A 182 -36.11 18.02 26.24
C ALA A 182 -35.42 18.21 27.61
N SER A 183 -34.25 17.60 27.82
CA SER A 183 -33.44 17.75 29.04
C SER A 183 -32.55 19.01 29.02
N LYS A 184 -32.76 19.94 28.07
CA LYS A 184 -31.98 21.20 27.90
C LYS A 184 -30.45 21.04 27.84
N LEU A 185 -29.96 19.86 27.49
CA LEU A 185 -28.53 19.47 27.54
C LEU A 185 -27.64 20.22 26.52
N TYR A 186 -28.20 21.12 25.73
CA TYR A 186 -27.47 21.97 24.81
C TYR A 186 -26.79 23.18 25.47
N ARG A 187 -27.12 23.51 26.73
CA ARG A 187 -26.47 24.59 27.50
C ARG A 187 -26.17 24.16 28.95
N PRO A 188 -25.12 24.67 29.60
CA PRO A 188 -24.83 24.35 30.99
C PRO A 188 -25.89 24.96 31.93
N GLY A 189 -26.23 24.21 32.98
CA GLY A 189 -26.76 24.74 34.25
C GLY A 189 -25.68 24.72 35.34
N SER A 190 -26.07 24.52 36.59
CA SER A 190 -25.21 24.63 37.78
C SER A 190 -24.98 23.32 38.54
N VAL A 191 -25.57 22.20 38.09
CA VAL A 191 -25.55 20.91 38.82
C VAL A 191 -24.55 19.93 38.21
N GLY A 192 -23.50 19.56 38.94
CA GLY A 192 -22.56 18.51 38.56
C GLY A 192 -22.97 17.16 39.13
N TYR A 193 -23.09 16.12 38.29
CA TYR A 193 -23.48 14.77 38.76
C TYR A 193 -22.46 13.68 38.41
N VAL A 194 -22.46 12.63 39.23
CA VAL A 194 -21.72 11.39 38.97
C VAL A 194 -22.56 10.16 39.37
N SER A 195 -22.53 9.11 38.54
CA SER A 195 -23.22 7.84 38.80
C SER A 195 -22.42 6.65 38.27
N LYS A 196 -22.70 5.42 38.74
CA LYS A 196 -22.26 4.19 38.04
C LYS A 196 -23.04 3.96 36.75
N SER A 197 -24.37 4.01 36.82
CA SER A 197 -25.25 3.60 35.72
C SER A 197 -25.33 4.62 34.59
N GLY A 198 -25.04 4.19 33.36
CA GLY A 198 -25.27 5.01 32.17
C GLY A 198 -26.76 5.26 31.88
N GLY A 199 -27.64 4.31 32.21
CA GLY A 199 -29.09 4.47 32.08
C GLY A 199 -29.64 5.51 33.06
N MET A 200 -29.34 5.37 34.35
CA MET A 200 -29.76 6.34 35.36
C MET A 200 -29.11 7.71 35.18
N SER A 201 -27.93 7.80 34.55
CA SER A 201 -27.34 9.09 34.16
C SER A 201 -28.23 9.86 33.17
N ASN A 202 -28.96 9.18 32.29
CA ASN A 202 -29.93 9.86 31.43
C ASN A 202 -31.20 10.28 32.18
N GLU A 203 -31.65 9.50 33.17
CA GLU A 203 -32.76 9.91 34.03
C GLU A 203 -32.36 11.08 34.95
N LEU A 204 -31.11 11.13 35.42
CA LEU A 204 -30.56 12.29 36.13
C LEU A 204 -30.57 13.55 35.25
N ASN A 205 -30.25 13.46 33.95
CA ASN A 205 -30.39 14.60 33.04
C ASN A 205 -31.82 15.16 33.05
N ASN A 206 -32.83 14.28 32.95
CA ASN A 206 -34.24 14.63 32.97
C ASN A 206 -34.68 15.23 34.32
N ILE A 207 -34.40 14.54 35.43
CA ILE A 207 -34.72 14.99 36.80
C ILE A 207 -34.10 16.36 37.08
N ILE A 208 -32.81 16.54 36.77
CA ILE A 208 -32.09 17.80 37.02
C ILE A 208 -32.69 18.93 36.15
N ALA A 209 -32.93 18.68 34.86
CA ALA A 209 -33.49 19.68 33.94
C ALA A 209 -34.93 20.13 34.29
N GLN A 210 -35.71 19.29 34.96
CA GLN A 210 -37.06 19.65 35.45
C GLN A 210 -37.06 20.39 36.79
N ASN A 211 -35.99 20.30 37.59
CA ASN A 211 -35.98 20.74 39.00
C ASN A 211 -34.93 21.81 39.33
N THR A 212 -34.01 22.13 38.42
CA THR A 212 -32.97 23.16 38.60
C THR A 212 -32.74 23.95 37.30
N ASP A 213 -31.69 24.77 37.22
CA ASP A 213 -31.25 25.36 35.96
C ASP A 213 -30.64 24.33 34.98
N GLY A 214 -30.30 23.12 35.42
CA GLY A 214 -29.83 22.02 34.57
C GLY A 214 -28.43 21.49 34.92
N VAL A 215 -27.95 20.56 34.10
CA VAL A 215 -26.66 19.88 34.27
C VAL A 215 -25.51 20.81 33.87
N TYR A 216 -24.47 20.90 34.71
CA TYR A 216 -23.18 21.51 34.38
C TYR A 216 -22.24 20.50 33.70
N GLU A 217 -22.01 19.36 34.37
CA GLU A 217 -21.24 18.23 33.85
C GLU A 217 -21.78 16.94 34.50
N GLY A 218 -21.97 15.90 33.71
CA GLY A 218 -22.51 14.60 34.14
C GLY A 218 -21.65 13.45 33.65
N ILE A 219 -21.22 12.58 34.56
CA ILE A 219 -20.34 11.45 34.23
C ILE A 219 -20.91 10.13 34.75
N ALA A 220 -20.95 9.11 33.89
CA ALA A 220 -21.12 7.73 34.28
C ALA A 220 -19.74 7.08 34.46
N ILE A 221 -19.35 6.71 35.68
CA ILE A 221 -18.05 6.04 35.92
C ILE A 221 -18.02 4.60 35.42
N GLY A 222 -19.20 3.98 35.28
CA GLY A 222 -19.39 2.61 34.79
C GLY A 222 -19.84 1.62 35.86
N GLY A 223 -20.38 0.48 35.41
CA GLY A 223 -20.86 -0.61 36.27
C GLY A 223 -19.78 -1.59 36.77
N ASP A 224 -18.55 -1.50 36.25
CA ASP A 224 -17.44 -2.39 36.63
C ASP A 224 -17.04 -2.21 38.10
N ARG A 225 -16.51 -3.29 38.72
CA ARG A 225 -16.03 -3.27 40.12
C ARG A 225 -14.83 -2.32 40.35
N TYR A 226 -14.04 -2.10 39.31
CA TYR A 226 -12.85 -1.24 39.31
C TYR A 226 -12.96 -0.23 38.17
N PRO A 227 -13.79 0.82 38.31
CA PRO A 227 -13.95 1.82 37.25
C PRO A 227 -12.65 2.63 37.04
N GLY A 228 -12.48 3.15 35.83
CA GLY A 228 -11.33 3.96 35.40
C GLY A 228 -11.10 5.22 36.23
N SER A 229 -12.18 5.76 36.77
CA SER A 229 -12.26 6.91 37.66
C SER A 229 -13.35 6.67 38.69
N THR A 230 -13.21 7.23 39.88
CA THR A 230 -14.13 7.03 41.01
C THR A 230 -15.07 8.22 41.19
N PHE A 231 -16.06 8.07 42.08
CA PHE A 231 -16.91 9.19 42.50
C PHE A 231 -16.09 10.38 43.03
N ILE A 232 -14.98 10.13 43.73
CA ILE A 232 -14.09 11.15 44.28
C ILE A 232 -13.49 12.00 43.15
N ASP A 233 -12.99 11.35 42.10
CA ASP A 233 -12.22 12.00 41.05
C ASP A 233 -13.07 13.00 40.26
N HIS A 234 -14.38 12.74 40.11
CA HIS A 234 -15.29 13.71 39.52
C HIS A 234 -15.80 14.74 40.53
N LEU A 235 -16.15 14.33 41.76
CA LEU A 235 -16.64 15.27 42.79
C LEU A 235 -15.59 16.31 43.20
N LEU A 236 -14.29 15.97 43.25
CA LEU A 236 -13.22 16.93 43.54
C LEU A 236 -13.00 17.92 42.40
N ARG A 237 -13.17 17.52 41.13
CA ARG A 237 -13.17 18.46 40.00
C ARG A 237 -14.37 19.40 40.07
N TYR A 238 -15.56 18.87 40.37
CA TYR A 238 -16.78 19.67 40.51
C TYR A 238 -16.72 20.62 41.72
N GLU A 239 -16.04 20.25 42.80
CA GLU A 239 -15.75 21.14 43.93
C GLU A 239 -14.78 22.28 43.51
N ALA A 240 -13.74 21.96 42.74
CA ALA A 240 -12.75 22.94 42.27
C ALA A 240 -13.28 23.90 41.18
N ASP A 241 -14.20 23.46 40.33
CA ASP A 241 -14.79 24.27 39.25
C ASP A 241 -15.77 25.32 39.83
N PRO A 242 -15.56 26.63 39.66
CA PRO A 242 -16.42 27.66 40.26
C PRO A 242 -17.83 27.72 39.65
N GLU A 243 -18.06 27.21 38.44
CA GLU A 243 -19.37 27.26 37.78
C GLU A 243 -20.31 26.16 38.28
N CYS A 244 -19.78 25.01 38.68
CA CYS A 244 -20.55 23.97 39.35
C CYS A 244 -20.92 24.43 40.78
N LYS A 245 -22.21 24.45 41.13
CA LYS A 245 -22.72 24.93 42.43
C LYS A 245 -23.26 23.81 43.32
N ILE A 246 -23.92 22.82 42.74
CA ILE A 246 -24.58 21.71 43.43
C ILE A 246 -23.97 20.38 42.97
N LEU A 247 -23.75 19.44 43.88
CA LEU A 247 -23.20 18.12 43.60
C LEU A 247 -24.28 17.04 43.74
N VAL A 248 -24.35 16.11 42.79
CA VAL A 248 -25.28 14.96 42.84
C VAL A 248 -24.51 13.63 42.69
N LEU A 249 -24.65 12.75 43.68
CA LEU A 249 -24.04 11.43 43.71
C LEU A 249 -25.11 10.34 43.68
N LEU A 250 -25.19 9.58 42.58
CA LEU A 250 -26.04 8.40 42.47
C LEU A 250 -25.19 7.13 42.56
N GLY A 251 -24.96 6.71 43.81
CA GLY A 251 -24.25 5.49 44.19
C GLY A 251 -25.10 4.23 44.09
N GLU A 252 -24.56 3.10 44.55
CA GLU A 252 -25.17 1.78 44.34
C GLU A 252 -24.77 0.78 45.43
N VAL A 253 -25.49 -0.33 45.56
CA VAL A 253 -25.04 -1.51 46.31
C VAL A 253 -23.66 -2.01 45.80
N GLY A 254 -22.86 -2.58 46.69
CA GLY A 254 -21.53 -3.13 46.38
C GLY A 254 -20.39 -2.10 46.43
N GLY A 255 -19.25 -2.51 47.00
CA GLY A 255 -18.09 -1.63 47.21
C GLY A 255 -18.30 -0.53 48.26
N VAL A 256 -17.27 0.29 48.50
CA VAL A 256 -17.22 1.26 49.63
C VAL A 256 -16.80 2.68 49.22
N GLU A 257 -16.85 3.04 47.93
CA GLU A 257 -16.37 4.34 47.43
C GLU A 257 -17.15 5.53 48.01
N GLU A 258 -18.44 5.38 48.29
CA GLU A 258 -19.28 6.40 48.90
C GLU A 258 -18.82 6.78 50.33
N TYR A 259 -18.15 5.87 51.05
CA TYR A 259 -17.56 6.18 52.36
C TYR A 259 -16.36 7.12 52.25
N ARG A 260 -15.58 7.03 51.17
CA ARG A 260 -14.48 7.98 50.93
C ARG A 260 -15.02 9.38 50.63
N VAL A 261 -16.16 9.49 49.95
CA VAL A 261 -16.85 10.78 49.74
C VAL A 261 -17.33 11.37 51.07
N ILE A 262 -17.91 10.54 51.95
CA ILE A 262 -18.29 10.93 53.32
C ILE A 262 -17.10 11.53 54.08
N ASP A 263 -15.91 10.94 53.99
CA ASP A 263 -14.74 11.43 54.73
C ASP A 263 -14.15 12.72 54.12
N LEU A 264 -14.36 12.97 52.81
CA LEU A 264 -14.05 14.27 52.18
C LEU A 264 -15.02 15.39 52.59
N VAL A 265 -16.29 15.07 52.81
CA VAL A 265 -17.28 16.01 53.38
C VAL A 265 -16.94 16.32 54.84
N LYS A 266 -16.73 15.29 55.68
CA LYS A 266 -16.34 15.47 57.10
C LYS A 266 -15.03 16.24 57.29
N SER A 267 -14.06 16.08 56.40
CA SER A 267 -12.78 16.81 56.45
C SER A 267 -12.86 18.22 55.82
N GLY A 268 -14.05 18.67 55.41
CA GLY A 268 -14.27 20.00 54.84
C GLY A 268 -13.56 20.21 53.50
N LYS A 269 -13.20 19.13 52.79
CA LYS A 269 -12.60 19.18 51.44
C LYS A 269 -13.65 19.34 50.35
N ILE A 270 -14.85 18.82 50.57
CA ILE A 270 -16.05 19.14 49.78
C ILE A 270 -16.95 20.02 50.63
N LYS A 271 -17.33 21.18 50.12
CA LYS A 271 -18.10 22.23 50.83
C LYS A 271 -19.39 22.60 50.11
N LYS A 272 -19.50 22.32 48.81
CA LYS A 272 -20.74 22.56 48.04
C LYS A 272 -21.86 21.62 48.52
N PRO A 273 -23.12 22.07 48.49
CA PRO A 273 -24.25 21.22 48.87
C PRO A 273 -24.31 20.00 47.96
N MET A 274 -24.35 18.82 48.60
CA MET A 274 -24.37 17.53 47.95
C MET A 274 -25.68 16.80 48.22
N ILE A 275 -26.37 16.38 47.16
CA ILE A 275 -27.46 15.42 47.21
C ILE A 275 -26.88 14.05 46.89
N ALA A 276 -27.21 13.02 47.66
CA ALA A 276 -26.75 11.66 47.36
C ALA A 276 -27.81 10.60 47.65
N TRP A 277 -27.77 9.54 46.84
CA TRP A 277 -28.59 8.34 47.03
C TRP A 277 -27.85 7.11 46.49
N ALA A 278 -27.86 6.01 47.24
CA ALA A 278 -27.40 4.71 46.79
C ALA A 278 -28.62 3.84 46.43
N ILE A 279 -28.67 3.36 45.18
CA ILE A 279 -29.71 2.42 44.70
C ILE A 279 -29.39 0.96 45.11
N GLY A 280 -30.39 0.08 45.10
CA GLY A 280 -30.24 -1.32 45.54
C GLY A 280 -30.64 -1.59 47.00
N THR A 281 -31.49 -0.74 47.59
CA THR A 281 -32.04 -0.91 48.96
C THR A 281 -32.91 -2.16 49.12
N CYS A 282 -33.38 -2.76 48.02
CA CYS A 282 -34.06 -4.06 48.00
C CYS A 282 -33.14 -5.25 48.31
N ALA A 283 -31.81 -5.10 48.24
CA ALA A 283 -30.88 -6.18 48.58
C ALA A 283 -31.09 -6.69 50.03
N ASP A 284 -31.34 -5.79 50.97
CA ASP A 284 -31.66 -6.10 52.37
C ASP A 284 -33.01 -6.85 52.56
N MET A 285 -33.82 -6.99 51.50
CA MET A 285 -35.13 -7.67 51.52
C MET A 285 -35.09 -9.09 50.96
N PHE A 286 -34.02 -9.48 50.27
CA PHE A 286 -33.86 -10.83 49.72
C PHE A 286 -33.25 -11.78 50.77
N THR A 287 -33.67 -13.05 50.75
CA THR A 287 -33.19 -14.10 51.66
C THR A 287 -31.88 -14.75 51.22
N THR A 288 -31.37 -14.39 50.05
CA THR A 288 -30.16 -14.89 49.41
C THR A 288 -29.36 -13.72 48.84
N GLU A 289 -28.03 -13.84 48.79
CA GLU A 289 -27.17 -12.85 48.13
C GLU A 289 -27.46 -12.80 46.62
N VAL A 290 -27.75 -11.62 46.09
CA VAL A 290 -28.08 -11.39 44.67
C VAL A 290 -27.01 -10.52 44.02
N GLN A 291 -26.39 -11.04 42.96
CA GLN A 291 -25.62 -10.23 42.01
C GLN A 291 -26.59 -9.44 41.14
N PHE A 292 -26.53 -8.11 41.19
CA PHE A 292 -27.27 -7.25 40.26
C PHE A 292 -26.52 -7.11 38.93
N GLY A 293 -27.19 -6.56 37.90
CA GLY A 293 -26.72 -6.60 36.51
C GLY A 293 -25.33 -6.00 36.26
N HIS A 294 -24.98 -4.90 36.92
CA HIS A 294 -23.62 -4.36 36.88
C HIS A 294 -22.66 -5.28 37.66
N ALA A 295 -21.48 -5.58 37.10
CA ALA A 295 -20.50 -6.46 37.72
C ALA A 295 -20.07 -6.02 39.15
N GLY A 296 -19.96 -4.71 39.39
CA GLY A 296 -19.61 -4.15 40.70
C GLY A 296 -20.72 -4.16 41.76
N SER A 297 -21.93 -4.65 41.45
CA SER A 297 -23.13 -4.51 42.28
C SER A 297 -23.46 -5.78 43.05
N PHE A 298 -22.55 -6.14 43.95
CA PHE A 298 -22.65 -7.24 44.91
C PHE A 298 -22.08 -6.80 46.26
N ALA A 299 -22.82 -7.02 47.35
CA ALA A 299 -22.43 -6.60 48.70
C ALA A 299 -21.85 -7.77 49.48
N ASN A 300 -20.52 -7.81 49.63
CA ASN A 300 -19.80 -8.84 50.38
C ASN A 300 -19.91 -8.64 51.92
N SER A 301 -20.46 -7.50 52.35
CA SER A 301 -20.55 -7.13 53.76
C SER A 301 -21.68 -6.13 54.00
N LYS A 302 -22.11 -5.99 55.27
CA LYS A 302 -23.16 -5.03 55.67
C LYS A 302 -22.80 -3.56 55.35
N LEU A 303 -21.52 -3.22 55.24
CA LEU A 303 -21.10 -1.87 54.83
C LEU A 303 -21.40 -1.59 53.35
N GLU A 304 -21.38 -2.61 52.51
CA GLU A 304 -21.60 -2.47 51.07
C GLU A 304 -23.08 -2.36 50.67
N THR A 305 -24.02 -2.55 51.62
CA THR A 305 -25.45 -2.42 51.30
C THR A 305 -25.88 -0.96 51.16
N ALA A 306 -26.75 -0.71 50.18
CA ALA A 306 -27.20 0.65 49.85
C ALA A 306 -27.83 1.39 51.05
N LYS A 307 -28.51 0.64 51.94
CA LYS A 307 -29.09 1.20 53.17
C LYS A 307 -28.02 1.71 54.13
N SER A 308 -26.97 0.94 54.40
CA SER A 308 -25.84 1.35 55.24
C SER A 308 -25.11 2.56 54.69
N LYS A 309 -24.96 2.64 53.35
CA LYS A 309 -24.41 3.82 52.66
C LYS A 309 -25.29 5.05 52.83
N ASN A 310 -26.59 4.94 52.56
CA ASN A 310 -27.55 6.05 52.69
C ASN A 310 -27.63 6.59 54.13
N GLU A 311 -27.67 5.71 55.14
CA GLU A 311 -27.61 6.12 56.54
C GLU A 311 -26.30 6.84 56.89
N ALA A 312 -25.16 6.36 56.38
CA ALA A 312 -23.85 6.97 56.64
C ALA A 312 -23.69 8.33 55.95
N MET A 313 -24.16 8.47 54.71
CA MET A 313 -24.17 9.74 53.97
C MET A 313 -25.03 10.79 54.69
N LYS A 314 -26.22 10.40 55.15
CA LYS A 314 -27.13 11.29 55.90
C LYS A 314 -26.51 11.74 57.24
N LYS A 315 -25.84 10.83 57.95
CA LYS A 315 -25.09 11.14 59.19
C LYS A 315 -23.85 12.03 58.95
N ALA A 316 -23.39 12.19 57.71
CA ALA A 316 -22.27 13.05 57.32
C ALA A 316 -22.70 14.48 56.91
N GLY A 317 -24.01 14.79 56.94
CA GLY A 317 -24.54 16.08 56.49
C GLY A 317 -24.87 16.17 55.00
N ILE A 318 -24.81 15.06 54.26
CA ILE A 318 -25.20 14.99 52.85
C ILE A 318 -26.73 14.94 52.76
N HIS A 319 -27.33 15.62 51.78
CA HIS A 319 -28.78 15.60 51.55
C HIS A 319 -29.21 14.25 50.96
N VAL A 320 -29.72 13.35 51.80
CA VAL A 320 -30.18 12.02 51.40
C VAL A 320 -31.71 11.90 51.56
N PRO A 321 -32.47 11.68 50.45
CA PRO A 321 -33.92 11.45 50.49
C PRO A 321 -34.26 10.13 51.20
N SER A 322 -35.55 9.82 51.45
CA SER A 322 -35.91 8.50 52.00
C SER A 322 -36.07 7.42 50.93
N THR A 323 -36.37 7.81 49.68
CA THR A 323 -36.48 6.94 48.51
C THR A 323 -35.96 7.67 47.25
N PHE A 324 -35.82 6.96 46.12
CA PHE A 324 -35.32 7.59 44.88
C PHE A 324 -36.31 8.61 44.30
N GLU A 325 -37.61 8.37 44.44
CA GLU A 325 -38.70 9.21 43.92
C GLU A 325 -38.75 10.60 44.60
N GLN A 326 -38.10 10.76 45.75
CA GLN A 326 -37.94 12.03 46.46
C GLN A 326 -36.66 12.80 46.10
N LEU A 327 -35.73 12.20 45.34
CA LEU A 327 -34.53 12.88 44.84
C LEU A 327 -34.85 14.19 44.09
N PRO A 328 -35.89 14.28 43.22
CA PRO A 328 -36.24 15.52 42.52
C PRO A 328 -36.64 16.64 43.49
N GLN A 329 -37.44 16.31 44.52
CA GLN A 329 -37.89 17.27 45.53
C GLN A 329 -36.71 17.82 46.34
N VAL A 330 -35.86 16.94 46.88
CA VAL A 330 -34.71 17.35 47.70
C VAL A 330 -33.71 18.18 46.88
N LEU A 331 -33.48 17.83 45.61
CA LEU A 331 -32.66 18.61 44.70
C LEU A 331 -33.25 20.02 44.46
N LYS A 332 -34.57 20.11 44.26
CA LYS A 332 -35.27 21.39 44.08
C LYS A 332 -35.20 22.27 45.33
N GLU A 333 -35.44 21.70 46.51
CA GLU A 333 -35.37 22.43 47.79
C GLU A 333 -33.99 23.04 48.04
N VAL A 334 -32.91 22.32 47.69
CA VAL A 334 -31.54 22.84 47.76
C VAL A 334 -31.31 23.95 46.72
N TYR A 335 -31.77 23.76 45.49
CA TYR A 335 -31.59 24.72 44.40
C TYR A 335 -32.37 26.03 44.62
N ASP A 336 -33.68 25.95 44.91
CA ASP A 336 -34.54 27.12 45.16
C ASP A 336 -34.03 27.92 46.37
N LYS A 337 -33.50 27.24 47.40
CA LYS A 337 -32.81 27.87 48.52
C LYS A 337 -31.59 28.68 48.05
N MET A 338 -30.66 28.09 47.30
CA MET A 338 -29.46 28.79 46.82
C MET A 338 -29.79 30.01 45.93
N VAL A 339 -30.86 29.93 45.14
CA VAL A 339 -31.38 31.05 44.35
C VAL A 339 -31.93 32.15 45.27
N SER A 340 -32.70 31.79 46.30
CA SER A 340 -33.25 32.76 47.28
C SER A 340 -32.16 33.45 48.12
N GLU A 341 -31.06 32.75 48.41
CA GLU A 341 -29.88 33.27 49.11
C GLU A 341 -28.94 34.07 48.18
N GLY A 342 -29.23 34.14 46.87
CA GLY A 342 -28.40 34.82 45.87
C GLY A 342 -27.05 34.16 45.59
N THR A 343 -26.82 32.94 46.10
CA THR A 343 -25.56 32.19 45.89
C THR A 343 -25.51 31.47 44.54
N LEU A 344 -26.67 31.29 43.90
CA LEU A 344 -26.85 30.80 42.54
C LEU A 344 -27.72 31.79 41.76
N VAL A 345 -27.21 32.31 40.64
CA VAL A 345 -27.97 33.20 39.74
C VAL A 345 -28.28 32.43 38.44
N PRO A 346 -29.54 32.05 38.18
CA PRO A 346 -29.90 31.28 37.00
C PRO A 346 -29.61 32.05 35.70
N LYS A 347 -29.00 31.38 34.72
CA LYS A 347 -28.71 31.96 33.40
C LYS A 347 -29.95 31.85 32.50
N ALA A 348 -30.17 32.85 31.65
CA ALA A 348 -31.29 32.85 30.72
C ALA A 348 -31.20 31.70 29.70
N ASP A 349 -32.32 31.03 29.43
CA ASP A 349 -32.42 30.06 28.33
C ASP A 349 -32.21 30.74 26.97
N LYS A 350 -31.51 30.05 26.06
CA LYS A 350 -31.25 30.47 24.68
C LYS A 350 -31.84 29.42 23.75
N GLU A 351 -32.56 29.83 22.70
CA GLU A 351 -33.06 28.85 21.73
C GLU A 351 -31.92 28.09 21.01
N PRO A 352 -32.00 26.76 20.87
CA PRO A 352 -31.05 25.97 20.11
C PRO A 352 -31.24 26.14 18.58
N PRO A 353 -30.16 26.06 17.79
CA PRO A 353 -30.23 25.87 16.33
C PRO A 353 -31.06 24.62 15.98
N LYS A 354 -32.00 24.74 15.04
CA LYS A 354 -32.86 23.63 14.61
C LYS A 354 -32.14 22.75 13.58
N ILE A 355 -32.12 21.45 13.82
CA ILE A 355 -31.65 20.41 12.87
C ILE A 355 -32.90 19.77 12.22
N PRO A 356 -32.89 19.42 10.92
CA PRO A 356 -33.98 18.65 10.30
C PRO A 356 -34.16 17.26 10.93
N MET A 357 -35.35 16.68 10.77
CA MET A 357 -35.57 15.27 11.09
C MET A 357 -34.91 14.36 10.04
N ASP A 358 -34.30 13.26 10.49
CA ASP A 358 -33.73 12.23 9.61
C ASP A 358 -34.80 11.64 8.67
N PHE A 359 -34.40 11.41 7.41
CA PHE A 359 -35.30 10.87 6.38
C PHE A 359 -35.88 9.49 6.77
N SER A 360 -35.07 8.61 7.38
CA SER A 360 -35.53 7.30 7.85
C SER A 360 -36.56 7.44 8.98
N TRP A 361 -36.31 8.31 9.96
CA TRP A 361 -37.21 8.53 11.09
C TRP A 361 -38.54 9.14 10.63
N ALA A 362 -38.49 10.12 9.72
CA ALA A 362 -39.69 10.71 9.12
C ALA A 362 -40.48 9.70 8.26
N GLN A 363 -39.82 8.71 7.64
CA GLN A 363 -40.48 7.62 6.90
C GLN A 363 -41.08 6.56 7.84
N GLU A 364 -40.37 6.18 8.91
CA GLU A 364 -40.83 5.24 9.95
C GLU A 364 -42.06 5.79 10.71
N LEU A 365 -42.07 7.09 11.00
CA LEU A 365 -43.24 7.80 11.57
C LEU A 365 -44.36 8.09 10.55
N GLY A 366 -44.20 7.73 9.27
CA GLY A 366 -45.19 7.98 8.21
C GLY A 366 -45.41 9.45 7.84
N LEU A 367 -44.56 10.37 8.32
CA LEU A 367 -44.66 11.82 8.08
C LEU A 367 -44.34 12.19 6.63
N ILE A 368 -43.55 11.35 5.94
CA ILE A 368 -43.21 11.51 4.52
C ILE A 368 -43.42 10.21 3.74
N ARG A 369 -43.70 10.36 2.44
CA ARG A 369 -43.75 9.25 1.48
C ARG A 369 -42.77 9.49 0.34
N LYS A 370 -41.97 8.49 0.00
CA LYS A 370 -41.07 8.48 -1.15
C LYS A 370 -41.54 7.38 -2.12
N PRO A 371 -41.84 7.69 -3.40
CA PRO A 371 -42.20 6.66 -4.36
C PRO A 371 -41.01 5.73 -4.63
N ALA A 372 -41.28 4.43 -4.82
CA ALA A 372 -40.27 3.48 -5.23
C ALA A 372 -39.81 3.79 -6.66
N ALA A 373 -38.48 3.84 -6.89
CA ALA A 373 -37.90 4.11 -8.21
C ALA A 373 -37.88 2.87 -9.12
N PHE A 374 -38.05 1.67 -8.54
CA PHE A 374 -37.96 0.38 -9.22
C PHE A 374 -39.04 -0.57 -8.70
N ILE A 375 -39.43 -1.54 -9.54
CA ILE A 375 -40.34 -2.63 -9.20
C ILE A 375 -39.66 -3.94 -9.59
N SER A 376 -39.49 -4.85 -8.63
CA SER A 376 -39.15 -6.26 -8.89
C SER A 376 -40.40 -7.12 -8.68
N THR A 377 -40.55 -8.19 -9.48
CA THR A 377 -41.63 -9.18 -9.31
C THR A 377 -41.15 -10.63 -9.43
N ILE A 378 -39.83 -10.85 -9.51
CA ILE A 378 -39.23 -12.17 -9.71
C ILE A 378 -38.62 -12.75 -8.43
N SER A 379 -38.17 -11.90 -7.51
CA SER A 379 -37.61 -12.31 -6.23
C SER A 379 -37.76 -11.23 -5.16
N ASP A 380 -37.77 -11.64 -3.90
CA ASP A 380 -37.71 -10.77 -2.73
C ASP A 380 -36.75 -11.37 -1.69
N ASP A 381 -35.74 -10.59 -1.30
CA ASP A 381 -34.64 -10.94 -0.40
C ASP A 381 -34.73 -10.23 0.97
N ARG A 382 -35.76 -9.39 1.16
CA ARG A 382 -35.91 -8.51 2.34
C ARG A 382 -36.62 -9.18 3.52
N GLY A 383 -37.12 -10.40 3.32
CA GLY A 383 -37.83 -11.19 4.32
C GLY A 383 -36.89 -11.93 5.29
N GLN A 384 -37.46 -12.87 6.06
CA GLN A 384 -36.65 -13.85 6.81
C GLN A 384 -36.04 -14.92 5.89
N GLU A 385 -36.56 -15.05 4.67
CA GLU A 385 -36.19 -16.06 3.68
C GLU A 385 -36.31 -15.46 2.27
N LEU A 386 -35.47 -15.94 1.35
CA LEU A 386 -35.49 -15.57 -0.06
C LEU A 386 -36.71 -16.19 -0.77
N LEU A 387 -37.50 -15.36 -1.44
CA LEU A 387 -38.63 -15.78 -2.26
C LEU A 387 -38.28 -15.74 -3.76
N TYR A 388 -38.64 -16.77 -4.52
CA TYR A 388 -38.64 -16.80 -5.99
C TYR A 388 -40.08 -16.83 -6.51
N ALA A 389 -40.52 -15.74 -7.15
CA ALA A 389 -41.91 -15.51 -7.56
C ALA A 389 -42.96 -15.79 -6.46
N GLY A 390 -42.60 -15.58 -5.19
CA GLY A 390 -43.44 -15.83 -4.02
C GLY A 390 -43.29 -17.22 -3.38
N MET A 391 -42.58 -18.17 -4.01
CA MET A 391 -42.24 -19.46 -3.40
C MET A 391 -40.98 -19.31 -2.52
N PRO A 392 -40.98 -19.77 -1.26
CA PRO A 392 -39.78 -19.80 -0.41
C PRO A 392 -38.69 -20.72 -0.99
N ILE A 393 -37.41 -20.36 -0.81
CA ILE A 393 -36.29 -21.15 -1.29
C ILE A 393 -36.22 -22.55 -0.63
N SER A 394 -36.70 -22.69 0.60
CA SER A 394 -36.87 -23.99 1.27
C SER A 394 -37.88 -24.90 0.56
N ASP A 395 -39.02 -24.37 0.12
CA ASP A 395 -40.02 -25.13 -0.65
C ASP A 395 -39.51 -25.48 -2.06
N VAL A 396 -38.73 -24.60 -2.70
CA VAL A 396 -38.04 -24.88 -3.98
C VAL A 396 -37.17 -26.15 -3.89
N PHE A 397 -36.40 -26.33 -2.82
CA PHE A 397 -35.57 -27.52 -2.62
C PHE A 397 -36.37 -28.74 -2.11
N LYS A 398 -37.32 -28.52 -1.20
CA LYS A 398 -38.18 -29.56 -0.61
C LYS A 398 -39.09 -30.25 -1.62
N GLU A 399 -39.46 -29.56 -2.69
CA GLU A 399 -40.31 -30.09 -3.77
C GLU A 399 -39.53 -30.48 -5.04
N ASP A 400 -38.19 -30.49 -4.97
CA ASP A 400 -37.23 -30.94 -6.02
C ASP A 400 -37.58 -30.43 -7.44
N ILE A 401 -37.87 -29.13 -7.58
CA ILE A 401 -38.34 -28.56 -8.86
C ILE A 401 -37.22 -28.40 -9.91
N GLY A 402 -35.97 -28.66 -9.54
CA GLY A 402 -34.79 -28.58 -10.40
C GLY A 402 -34.40 -27.17 -10.85
N ILE A 403 -33.35 -27.10 -11.67
CA ILE A 403 -32.89 -25.83 -12.29
C ILE A 403 -33.95 -25.33 -13.27
N GLY A 404 -34.64 -26.23 -13.96
CA GLY A 404 -35.77 -25.88 -14.84
C GLY A 404 -36.92 -25.22 -14.08
N GLY A 405 -37.23 -25.67 -12.86
CA GLY A 405 -38.25 -25.05 -12.01
C GLY A 405 -37.83 -23.68 -11.47
N VAL A 406 -36.55 -23.51 -11.10
CA VAL A 406 -36.03 -22.19 -10.69
C VAL A 406 -36.08 -21.18 -11.86
N ILE A 407 -35.71 -21.60 -13.07
CA ILE A 407 -35.87 -20.77 -14.28
C ILE A 407 -37.35 -20.43 -14.52
N SER A 408 -38.25 -21.41 -14.36
CA SER A 408 -39.69 -21.19 -14.49
C SER A 408 -40.21 -20.11 -13.53
N LEU A 409 -39.81 -20.15 -12.26
CA LEU A 409 -40.18 -19.14 -11.27
C LEU A 409 -39.57 -17.77 -11.63
N LEU A 410 -38.27 -17.70 -11.87
CA LEU A 410 -37.57 -16.43 -12.05
C LEU A 410 -37.88 -15.72 -13.37
N TRP A 411 -38.04 -16.46 -14.49
CA TRP A 411 -38.24 -15.85 -15.81
C TRP A 411 -39.71 -15.70 -16.15
N PHE A 412 -40.56 -16.65 -15.73
CA PHE A 412 -41.97 -16.70 -16.14
C PHE A 412 -42.94 -16.39 -15.00
N ARG A 413 -42.48 -16.40 -13.74
CA ARG A 413 -43.30 -16.23 -12.51
C ARG A 413 -44.43 -17.25 -12.43
N ARG A 414 -44.21 -18.44 -12.99
CA ARG A 414 -45.11 -19.60 -12.95
C ARG A 414 -44.34 -20.81 -12.43
N ARG A 415 -45.04 -21.78 -11.83
CA ARG A 415 -44.51 -23.13 -11.65
C ARG A 415 -44.92 -23.98 -12.86
N LEU A 416 -43.99 -24.22 -13.78
CA LEU A 416 -44.23 -25.10 -14.92
C LEU A 416 -44.31 -26.59 -14.48
N PRO A 417 -45.01 -27.45 -15.25
CA PRO A 417 -45.05 -28.89 -15.00
C PRO A 417 -43.67 -29.54 -15.04
N ASN A 418 -43.47 -30.65 -14.33
CA ASN A 418 -42.15 -31.31 -14.22
C ASN A 418 -41.55 -31.69 -15.59
N TYR A 419 -42.36 -32.09 -16.58
CA TYR A 419 -41.88 -32.40 -17.93
C TYR A 419 -41.34 -31.15 -18.67
N ALA A 420 -41.90 -29.98 -18.37
CA ALA A 420 -41.53 -28.70 -18.94
C ALA A 420 -40.24 -28.18 -18.30
N SER A 421 -40.15 -28.22 -16.96
CA SER A 421 -38.90 -27.97 -16.22
C SER A 421 -37.76 -28.86 -16.73
N LYS A 422 -38.04 -30.17 -16.94
CA LYS A 422 -37.02 -31.10 -17.44
C LYS A 422 -36.65 -30.88 -18.91
N PHE A 423 -37.58 -30.43 -19.75
CA PHE A 423 -37.27 -29.97 -21.11
C PHE A 423 -36.32 -28.76 -21.10
N LEU A 424 -36.55 -27.76 -20.24
CA LEU A 424 -35.67 -26.60 -20.11
C LEU A 424 -34.24 -27.02 -19.70
N GLU A 425 -34.10 -27.96 -18.75
CA GLU A 425 -32.80 -28.54 -18.40
C GLU A 425 -32.14 -29.28 -19.56
N MET A 426 -32.90 -30.05 -20.35
CA MET A 426 -32.38 -30.71 -21.55
C MET A 426 -31.88 -29.72 -22.58
N VAL A 427 -32.57 -28.59 -22.79
CA VAL A 427 -32.09 -27.53 -23.69
C VAL A 427 -30.77 -26.94 -23.19
N LEU A 428 -30.62 -26.67 -21.89
CA LEU A 428 -29.35 -26.20 -21.33
C LEU A 428 -28.21 -27.20 -21.53
N MET A 429 -28.46 -28.50 -21.30
CA MET A 429 -27.47 -29.57 -21.52
C MET A 429 -27.07 -29.70 -23.01
N LEU A 430 -28.03 -29.60 -23.93
CA LEU A 430 -27.80 -29.75 -25.38
C LEU A 430 -27.20 -28.50 -26.04
N THR A 431 -27.37 -27.32 -25.43
CA THR A 431 -26.77 -26.06 -25.87
C THR A 431 -25.46 -25.71 -25.14
N ALA A 432 -25.05 -26.49 -24.13
CA ALA A 432 -23.92 -26.22 -23.23
C ALA A 432 -22.62 -25.84 -23.95
N ASP A 433 -22.23 -26.61 -24.98
CA ASP A 433 -21.07 -26.30 -25.81
C ASP A 433 -21.23 -26.83 -27.26
N HIS A 434 -20.34 -26.39 -28.17
CA HIS A 434 -20.18 -26.94 -29.51
C HIS A 434 -18.72 -26.89 -30.02
N GLY A 435 -17.75 -26.91 -29.11
CA GLY A 435 -16.32 -26.92 -29.39
C GLY A 435 -15.68 -25.54 -29.61
N PRO A 436 -14.34 -25.46 -29.53
CA PRO A 436 -13.58 -24.21 -29.44
C PRO A 436 -13.60 -23.34 -30.70
N ALA A 437 -14.10 -23.87 -31.82
CA ALA A 437 -14.08 -23.21 -33.14
C ALA A 437 -15.30 -22.31 -33.41
N VAL A 438 -16.27 -22.22 -32.50
CA VAL A 438 -17.40 -21.28 -32.63
C VAL A 438 -17.00 -19.90 -32.08
N SER A 439 -17.54 -18.82 -32.66
CA SER A 439 -17.12 -17.44 -32.41
C SER A 439 -16.95 -17.08 -30.93
N GLY A 440 -17.93 -17.40 -30.09
CA GLY A 440 -17.87 -17.08 -28.67
C GLY A 440 -16.86 -17.92 -27.89
N ALA A 441 -16.71 -19.21 -28.23
CA ALA A 441 -15.71 -20.07 -27.60
C ALA A 441 -14.30 -19.61 -27.97
N MET A 442 -14.07 -19.28 -29.24
CA MET A 442 -12.82 -18.70 -29.73
C MET A 442 -12.49 -17.37 -29.04
N ASN A 443 -13.46 -16.47 -28.89
CA ASN A 443 -13.29 -15.23 -28.14
C ASN A 443 -12.93 -15.47 -26.66
N THR A 444 -13.67 -16.34 -25.96
CA THR A 444 -13.36 -16.69 -24.56
C THR A 444 -11.96 -17.31 -24.42
N ILE A 445 -11.55 -18.16 -25.35
CA ILE A 445 -10.20 -18.75 -25.39
C ILE A 445 -9.14 -17.66 -25.59
N ILE A 446 -9.30 -16.78 -26.59
CA ILE A 446 -8.35 -15.70 -26.88
C ILE A 446 -8.25 -14.71 -25.69
N THR A 447 -9.38 -14.31 -25.11
CA THR A 447 -9.42 -13.41 -23.95
C THR A 447 -8.83 -14.05 -22.70
N THR A 448 -9.04 -15.35 -22.47
CA THR A 448 -8.37 -16.09 -21.39
C THR A 448 -6.85 -16.16 -21.61
N ARG A 449 -6.41 -16.45 -22.84
CA ARG A 449 -4.99 -16.45 -23.23
C ARG A 449 -4.33 -15.08 -23.12
N ALA A 450 -5.11 -13.99 -23.17
CA ALA A 450 -4.66 -12.64 -22.87
C ALA A 450 -4.57 -12.32 -21.35
N GLY A 451 -4.65 -13.33 -20.48
CA GLY A 451 -4.48 -13.19 -19.04
C GLY A 451 -5.67 -12.52 -18.33
N LYS A 452 -6.88 -12.62 -18.89
CA LYS A 452 -8.10 -12.07 -18.28
C LYS A 452 -8.82 -13.09 -17.40
N ASP A 453 -9.59 -12.55 -16.47
CA ASP A 453 -10.43 -13.31 -15.53
C ASP A 453 -11.62 -14.01 -16.22
N LEU A 454 -12.27 -14.89 -15.48
CA LEU A 454 -13.42 -15.69 -15.92
C LEU A 454 -14.58 -14.84 -16.43
N ILE A 455 -14.91 -13.71 -15.79
CA ILE A 455 -16.05 -12.86 -16.16
C ILE A 455 -15.72 -12.11 -17.45
N SER A 456 -14.55 -11.48 -17.54
CA SER A 456 -14.07 -10.83 -18.77
C SER A 456 -14.01 -11.80 -19.96
N ALA A 457 -13.50 -13.01 -19.74
CA ALA A 457 -13.40 -14.03 -20.78
C ALA A 457 -14.77 -14.60 -21.19
N LEU A 458 -15.67 -14.84 -20.24
CA LEU A 458 -17.04 -15.27 -20.50
C LEU A 458 -17.80 -14.19 -21.30
N VAL A 459 -17.80 -12.94 -20.81
CA VAL A 459 -18.49 -11.82 -21.47
C VAL A 459 -17.95 -11.56 -22.88
N SER A 460 -16.63 -11.66 -23.10
CA SER A 460 -16.01 -11.58 -24.43
C SER A 460 -16.57 -12.63 -25.42
N GLY A 461 -16.89 -13.83 -24.94
CA GLY A 461 -17.56 -14.87 -25.72
C GLY A 461 -19.06 -14.62 -25.91
N LEU A 462 -19.76 -14.27 -24.83
CA LEU A 462 -21.22 -14.00 -24.86
C LEU A 462 -21.58 -12.81 -25.75
N LEU A 463 -20.73 -11.77 -25.85
CA LEU A 463 -20.91 -10.64 -26.76
C LEU A 463 -20.85 -11.00 -28.25
N THR A 464 -20.50 -12.24 -28.60
CA THR A 464 -20.63 -12.75 -29.99
C THR A 464 -22.02 -13.31 -30.29
N ILE A 465 -22.86 -13.55 -29.27
CA ILE A 465 -24.18 -14.15 -29.42
C ILE A 465 -25.15 -13.11 -29.96
N GLY A 466 -25.88 -13.47 -31.03
CA GLY A 466 -26.77 -12.59 -31.77
C GLY A 466 -27.13 -13.19 -33.14
N THR A 467 -27.50 -12.34 -34.10
CA THR A 467 -28.10 -12.74 -35.39
C THR A 467 -27.28 -13.70 -36.25
N ARG A 468 -25.96 -13.84 -36.02
CA ARG A 468 -25.08 -14.77 -36.76
C ARG A 468 -24.59 -15.97 -35.93
N PHE A 469 -24.85 -16.00 -34.63
CA PHE A 469 -24.40 -17.05 -33.71
C PHE A 469 -25.35 -17.12 -32.51
N GLY A 470 -26.13 -18.21 -32.41
CA GLY A 470 -27.17 -18.39 -31.38
C GLY A 470 -28.56 -17.84 -31.77
N GLY A 471 -28.66 -16.73 -32.49
CA GLY A 471 -29.95 -16.13 -32.90
C GLY A 471 -30.84 -17.00 -33.82
N ALA A 472 -30.30 -18.10 -34.36
CA ALA A 472 -31.03 -19.02 -35.22
C ALA A 472 -32.25 -19.69 -34.55
N LEU A 473 -32.27 -19.81 -33.21
CA LEU A 473 -33.41 -20.32 -32.46
C LEU A 473 -34.62 -19.36 -32.57
N ASP A 474 -34.38 -18.07 -32.40
CA ASP A 474 -35.40 -17.02 -32.34
C ASP A 474 -36.01 -16.76 -33.73
N ASP A 475 -35.13 -16.72 -34.75
CA ASP A 475 -35.54 -16.68 -36.16
C ASP A 475 -36.38 -17.91 -36.54
N ALA A 476 -35.97 -19.12 -36.12
CA ALA A 476 -36.70 -20.34 -36.43
C ALA A 476 -38.08 -20.35 -35.76
N ALA A 477 -38.17 -20.02 -34.48
CA ALA A 477 -39.44 -19.91 -33.75
C ALA A 477 -40.38 -18.92 -34.46
N THR A 478 -39.87 -17.75 -34.84
CA THR A 478 -40.64 -16.72 -35.55
C THR A 478 -41.11 -17.18 -36.92
N GLN A 479 -40.22 -17.77 -37.73
CA GLN A 479 -40.54 -18.21 -39.09
C GLN A 479 -41.54 -19.37 -39.11
N PHE A 480 -41.34 -20.41 -38.30
CA PHE A 480 -42.24 -21.56 -38.26
C PHE A 480 -43.61 -21.20 -37.70
N SER A 481 -43.67 -20.47 -36.58
CA SER A 481 -44.96 -20.05 -35.99
C SER A 481 -45.73 -19.17 -36.97
N SER A 482 -45.09 -18.14 -37.53
CA SER A 482 -45.76 -17.22 -38.45
C SER A 482 -46.19 -17.83 -39.78
N ALA A 483 -45.67 -19.01 -40.15
CA ALA A 483 -46.14 -19.80 -41.30
C ALA A 483 -47.34 -20.70 -40.93
N TYR A 484 -47.25 -21.38 -39.79
CA TYR A 484 -48.31 -22.22 -39.25
C TYR A 484 -49.56 -21.41 -38.90
N ASP A 485 -49.41 -20.27 -38.22
CA ASP A 485 -50.50 -19.39 -37.77
C ASP A 485 -51.22 -18.70 -38.94
N LYS A 486 -50.54 -18.54 -40.08
CA LYS A 486 -51.13 -18.09 -41.36
C LYS A 486 -51.82 -19.20 -42.16
N GLY A 487 -51.78 -20.45 -41.68
CA GLY A 487 -52.36 -21.60 -42.37
C GLY A 487 -51.65 -21.99 -43.67
N LEU A 488 -50.40 -21.57 -43.87
CA LEU A 488 -49.63 -21.94 -45.07
C LEU A 488 -49.31 -23.44 -45.05
N SER A 489 -49.47 -24.15 -46.17
CA SER A 489 -48.99 -25.53 -46.21
C SER A 489 -47.46 -25.58 -46.09
N PRO A 490 -46.88 -26.69 -45.60
CA PRO A 490 -45.42 -26.87 -45.54
C PRO A 490 -44.69 -26.64 -46.87
N ARG A 491 -45.39 -26.83 -48.01
CA ARG A 491 -44.82 -26.59 -49.34
C ARG A 491 -44.92 -25.13 -49.76
N ASP A 492 -46.04 -24.47 -49.49
CA ASP A 492 -46.22 -23.03 -49.76
C ASP A 492 -45.24 -22.20 -48.93
N PHE A 493 -45.02 -22.58 -47.66
CA PHE A 493 -44.00 -21.96 -46.80
C PHE A 493 -42.60 -22.04 -47.44
N VAL A 494 -42.14 -23.24 -47.79
CA VAL A 494 -40.81 -23.46 -48.39
C VAL A 494 -40.64 -22.70 -49.70
N ASP A 495 -41.64 -22.72 -50.59
CA ASP A 495 -41.52 -22.06 -51.88
C ASP A 495 -41.77 -20.53 -51.77
N SER A 496 -42.43 -20.03 -50.70
CA SER A 496 -42.48 -18.60 -50.37
C SER A 496 -41.13 -18.04 -49.89
N MET A 497 -40.41 -18.77 -49.03
CA MET A 497 -39.06 -18.42 -48.57
C MET A 497 -38.07 -18.45 -49.73
N ARG A 498 -38.17 -19.46 -50.61
CA ARG A 498 -37.42 -19.52 -51.86
C ARG A 498 -37.70 -18.29 -52.76
N LYS A 499 -38.95 -17.85 -52.88
CA LYS A 499 -39.33 -16.67 -53.67
C LYS A 499 -38.76 -15.36 -53.09
N GLN A 500 -38.56 -15.29 -51.77
CA GLN A 500 -37.92 -14.17 -51.08
C GLN A 500 -36.38 -14.26 -51.08
N ASN A 501 -35.80 -15.36 -51.59
CA ASN A 501 -34.38 -15.69 -51.52
C ASN A 501 -33.84 -15.78 -50.07
N ILE A 502 -34.69 -16.23 -49.14
CA ILE A 502 -34.37 -16.44 -47.72
C ILE A 502 -34.22 -17.94 -47.45
N LEU A 503 -33.22 -18.31 -46.65
CA LEU A 503 -33.06 -19.68 -46.14
C LEU A 503 -33.88 -19.84 -44.86
N ILE A 504 -34.55 -20.99 -44.72
CA ILE A 504 -35.38 -21.29 -43.54
C ILE A 504 -34.48 -21.50 -42.33
N SER A 505 -34.61 -20.64 -41.32
CA SER A 505 -33.86 -20.76 -40.07
C SER A 505 -34.26 -22.05 -39.35
N GLY A 506 -33.27 -22.79 -38.86
CA GLY A 506 -33.48 -24.12 -38.26
C GLY A 506 -33.46 -25.30 -39.23
N ILE A 507 -33.39 -25.08 -40.56
CA ILE A 507 -33.21 -26.14 -41.56
C ILE A 507 -31.79 -26.15 -42.11
N GLY A 508 -31.18 -27.34 -42.18
CA GLY A 508 -29.91 -27.61 -42.83
C GLY A 508 -28.76 -27.89 -41.88
N HIS A 509 -27.91 -28.83 -42.27
CA HIS A 509 -26.72 -29.22 -41.54
C HIS A 509 -25.52 -29.49 -42.49
N ARG A 510 -24.28 -29.31 -42.01
CA ARG A 510 -23.04 -29.45 -42.82
C ARG A 510 -22.63 -30.90 -43.11
N ILE A 511 -22.80 -31.80 -42.15
CA ILE A 511 -22.35 -33.22 -42.21
C ILE A 511 -23.52 -34.22 -42.11
N LYS A 512 -24.36 -34.07 -41.08
CA LYS A 512 -25.60 -34.85 -40.84
C LYS A 512 -26.62 -34.73 -41.99
N SER A 513 -27.40 -35.79 -42.16
CA SER A 513 -28.40 -35.97 -43.23
C SER A 513 -29.49 -36.95 -42.79
N LEU A 514 -30.52 -37.17 -43.62
CA LEU A 514 -31.62 -38.09 -43.31
C LEU A 514 -31.16 -39.53 -43.00
N ASN A 515 -30.05 -39.98 -43.60
CA ASN A 515 -29.43 -41.29 -43.34
C ASN A 515 -28.39 -41.29 -42.20
N ASN A 516 -28.10 -40.13 -41.61
CA ASN A 516 -27.16 -39.93 -40.51
C ASN A 516 -27.66 -38.75 -39.65
N PRO A 517 -28.67 -38.95 -38.78
CA PRO A 517 -29.34 -37.87 -38.06
C PRO A 517 -28.49 -37.27 -36.93
N ASP A 518 -28.79 -36.03 -36.56
CA ASP A 518 -28.22 -35.40 -35.36
C ASP A 518 -28.90 -35.99 -34.11
N GLN A 519 -28.13 -36.69 -33.27
CA GLN A 519 -28.64 -37.36 -32.08
C GLN A 519 -29.27 -36.37 -31.08
N ARG A 520 -28.87 -35.09 -31.09
CA ARG A 520 -29.48 -34.05 -30.24
C ARG A 520 -30.91 -33.73 -30.68
N VAL A 521 -31.18 -33.80 -31.98
CA VAL A 521 -32.51 -33.58 -32.56
C VAL A 521 -33.43 -34.75 -32.24
N GLU A 522 -32.95 -35.99 -32.38
CA GLU A 522 -33.73 -37.18 -32.01
C GLU A 522 -34.03 -37.22 -30.51
N LEU A 523 -33.05 -36.96 -29.63
CA LEU A 523 -33.26 -36.90 -28.17
C LEU A 523 -34.33 -35.87 -27.75
N ILE A 524 -34.43 -34.72 -28.45
CA ILE A 524 -35.50 -33.75 -28.21
C ILE A 524 -36.83 -34.28 -28.75
N LYS A 525 -36.87 -34.78 -30.00
CA LYS A 525 -38.08 -35.29 -30.65
C LYS A 525 -38.73 -36.42 -29.85
N ASP A 526 -37.95 -37.38 -29.39
CA ASP A 526 -38.44 -38.53 -28.63
C ASP A 526 -39.01 -38.11 -27.28
N TYR A 527 -38.30 -37.25 -26.54
CA TYR A 527 -38.77 -36.71 -25.26
C TYR A 527 -40.05 -35.88 -25.43
N VAL A 528 -40.08 -34.97 -26.40
CA VAL A 528 -41.21 -34.08 -26.65
C VAL A 528 -42.44 -34.89 -27.09
N LYS A 529 -42.29 -35.87 -27.99
CA LYS A 529 -43.41 -36.72 -28.43
C LYS A 529 -43.91 -37.70 -27.37
N LEU A 530 -43.09 -38.03 -26.37
CA LEU A 530 -43.49 -38.88 -25.24
C LEU A 530 -44.21 -38.10 -24.12
N HIS A 531 -43.89 -36.82 -23.93
CA HIS A 531 -44.31 -36.08 -22.73
C HIS A 531 -45.16 -34.82 -22.97
N PHE A 532 -45.17 -34.21 -24.16
CA PHE A 532 -45.93 -32.97 -24.38
C PHE A 532 -47.41 -33.26 -24.70
N PRO A 533 -48.36 -32.46 -24.19
CA PRO A 533 -49.78 -32.61 -24.51
C PRO A 533 -50.15 -32.40 -25.99
N SER A 534 -49.31 -31.68 -26.74
CA SER A 534 -49.53 -31.31 -28.15
C SER A 534 -48.23 -30.81 -28.77
N THR A 535 -47.95 -31.24 -30.00
CA THR A 535 -46.68 -31.07 -30.73
C THR A 535 -46.89 -30.51 -32.15
N LYS A 536 -47.91 -29.66 -32.31
CA LYS A 536 -48.42 -29.25 -33.62
C LYS A 536 -47.40 -28.49 -34.46
N LEU A 537 -46.58 -27.65 -33.85
CA LEU A 537 -45.55 -26.91 -34.57
C LEU A 537 -44.33 -27.78 -34.89
N LEU A 538 -43.95 -28.71 -34.00
CA LEU A 538 -42.96 -29.73 -34.30
C LEU A 538 -43.40 -30.62 -35.48
N ASP A 539 -44.64 -31.09 -35.49
CA ASP A 539 -45.14 -31.93 -36.59
C ASP A 539 -45.28 -31.15 -37.92
N TYR A 540 -45.57 -29.85 -37.87
CA TYR A 540 -45.45 -28.95 -39.02
C TYR A 540 -44.01 -28.82 -39.51
N ALA A 541 -43.05 -28.62 -38.60
CA ALA A 541 -41.62 -28.53 -38.94
C ALA A 541 -41.07 -29.84 -39.54
N LEU A 542 -41.50 -31.00 -39.04
CA LEU A 542 -41.19 -32.32 -39.61
C LEU A 542 -41.87 -32.55 -40.97
N ALA A 543 -43.00 -31.89 -41.26
CA ALA A 543 -43.59 -31.87 -42.59
C ALA A 543 -42.82 -30.96 -43.57
N VAL A 544 -42.31 -29.82 -43.09
CA VAL A 544 -41.39 -28.94 -43.84
C VAL A 544 -40.08 -29.67 -44.14
N GLU A 545 -39.51 -30.40 -43.17
CA GLU A 545 -38.30 -31.22 -43.33
C GLU A 545 -38.43 -32.22 -44.48
N LYS A 546 -39.59 -32.88 -44.64
CA LYS A 546 -39.83 -33.79 -45.78
C LYS A 546 -39.81 -33.07 -47.13
N VAL A 547 -40.26 -31.81 -47.17
CA VAL A 547 -40.21 -30.98 -48.39
C VAL A 547 -38.79 -30.46 -48.68
N THR A 548 -37.95 -30.23 -47.65
CA THR A 548 -36.57 -29.76 -47.84
C THR A 548 -35.58 -30.88 -48.09
N THR A 549 -35.70 -32.01 -47.38
CA THR A 549 -34.87 -33.22 -47.60
C THR A 549 -35.08 -33.81 -49.00
N SER A 550 -36.30 -33.78 -49.54
CA SER A 550 -36.56 -34.16 -50.95
C SER A 550 -35.87 -33.25 -52.00
N LYS A 551 -35.29 -32.11 -51.59
CA LYS A 551 -34.45 -31.26 -52.44
C LYS A 551 -32.95 -31.55 -52.23
N LYS A 552 -32.51 -31.85 -51.00
CA LYS A 552 -31.18 -32.41 -50.64
C LYS A 552 -31.21 -33.09 -49.27
N ASP A 553 -30.63 -34.29 -49.16
CA ASP A 553 -30.60 -35.12 -47.94
C ASP A 553 -30.06 -34.44 -46.67
N ASN A 554 -29.24 -33.39 -46.80
CA ASN A 554 -28.66 -32.64 -45.68
C ASN A 554 -29.50 -31.44 -45.22
N LEU A 555 -30.67 -31.21 -45.83
CA LEU A 555 -31.64 -30.18 -45.42
C LEU A 555 -32.64 -30.70 -44.39
N ILE A 556 -32.11 -31.38 -43.36
CA ILE A 556 -32.82 -31.85 -42.17
C ILE A 556 -33.13 -30.71 -41.19
N LEU A 557 -34.05 -30.94 -40.25
CA LEU A 557 -34.25 -30.07 -39.09
C LEU A 557 -33.02 -30.13 -38.18
N ASN A 558 -32.45 -28.99 -37.83
CA ASN A 558 -31.27 -28.92 -36.96
C ASN A 558 -31.66 -28.68 -35.49
N VAL A 559 -30.68 -28.76 -34.57
CA VAL A 559 -30.94 -28.66 -33.13
C VAL A 559 -31.56 -27.30 -32.74
N ASP A 560 -31.13 -26.21 -33.36
CA ASP A 560 -31.63 -24.86 -33.06
C ASP A 560 -33.11 -24.73 -33.47
N GLY A 561 -33.45 -25.20 -34.67
CA GLY A 561 -34.83 -25.26 -35.16
C GLY A 561 -35.72 -26.20 -34.35
N CYS A 562 -35.18 -27.34 -33.91
CA CYS A 562 -35.90 -28.31 -33.08
C CYS A 562 -36.21 -27.74 -31.68
N ILE A 563 -35.21 -27.15 -31.00
CA ILE A 563 -35.41 -26.45 -29.72
C ILE A 563 -36.44 -25.33 -29.88
N ALA A 564 -36.33 -24.53 -30.93
CA ALA A 564 -37.23 -23.41 -31.20
C ALA A 564 -38.70 -23.85 -31.29
N VAL A 565 -39.04 -24.77 -32.21
CA VAL A 565 -40.44 -25.18 -32.40
C VAL A 565 -41.00 -25.95 -31.20
N CYS A 566 -40.17 -26.77 -30.54
CA CYS A 566 -40.58 -27.45 -29.30
C CYS A 566 -40.81 -26.47 -28.16
N THR A 567 -40.05 -25.37 -28.06
CA THR A 567 -40.29 -24.34 -27.05
C THR A 567 -41.59 -23.58 -27.33
N VAL A 568 -41.90 -23.27 -28.59
CA VAL A 568 -43.21 -22.66 -28.91
C VAL A 568 -44.37 -23.62 -28.59
N ASP A 569 -44.26 -24.90 -28.94
CA ASP A 569 -45.25 -25.91 -28.54
C ASP A 569 -45.33 -26.04 -27.01
N LEU A 570 -44.23 -25.87 -26.26
CA LEU A 570 -44.28 -25.85 -24.80
C LEU A 570 -45.11 -24.67 -24.29
N PHE A 571 -44.77 -23.44 -24.67
CA PHE A 571 -45.46 -22.24 -24.20
C PHE A 571 -46.95 -22.24 -24.59
N ARG A 572 -47.28 -22.68 -25.81
CA ARG A 572 -48.68 -22.73 -26.30
C ARG A 572 -49.51 -23.88 -25.72
N ASN A 573 -48.92 -25.01 -25.30
CA ASN A 573 -49.67 -26.21 -24.89
C ASN A 573 -49.46 -26.67 -23.43
N CYS A 574 -48.56 -26.06 -22.64
CA CYS A 574 -48.30 -26.49 -21.26
C CYS A 574 -49.38 -26.09 -20.23
N GLY A 575 -50.32 -25.22 -20.59
CA GLY A 575 -51.41 -24.77 -19.72
C GLY A 575 -51.05 -23.71 -18.67
N ALA A 576 -49.81 -23.22 -18.65
CA ALA A 576 -49.34 -22.20 -17.70
C ALA A 576 -49.41 -20.74 -18.23
N PHE A 577 -49.71 -20.56 -19.51
CA PHE A 577 -49.71 -19.28 -20.22
C PHE A 577 -50.98 -19.10 -21.07
N THR A 578 -51.40 -17.86 -21.29
CA THR A 578 -52.29 -17.52 -22.42
C THR A 578 -51.52 -17.48 -23.75
N SER A 579 -52.23 -17.38 -24.88
CA SER A 579 -51.59 -17.22 -26.19
C SER A 579 -50.82 -15.90 -26.29
N GLU A 580 -51.34 -14.83 -25.69
CA GLU A 580 -50.67 -13.52 -25.63
C GLU A 580 -49.42 -13.56 -24.76
N GLU A 581 -49.49 -14.18 -23.57
CA GLU A 581 -48.31 -14.38 -22.70
C GLU A 581 -47.23 -15.21 -23.42
N ALA A 582 -47.62 -16.27 -24.12
CA ALA A 582 -46.70 -17.13 -24.87
C ALA A 582 -45.97 -16.35 -26.00
N GLU A 583 -46.71 -15.54 -26.76
CA GLU A 583 -46.12 -14.71 -27.83
C GLU A 583 -45.29 -13.54 -27.29
N GLU A 584 -45.66 -12.97 -26.14
CA GLU A 584 -44.87 -11.94 -25.46
C GLU A 584 -43.52 -12.50 -24.96
N TYR A 585 -43.50 -13.65 -24.28
CA TYR A 585 -42.24 -14.27 -23.82
C TYR A 585 -41.31 -14.66 -24.98
N LEU A 586 -41.86 -15.15 -26.08
CA LEU A 586 -41.06 -15.42 -27.30
C LEU A 586 -40.48 -14.12 -27.86
N LYS A 587 -41.29 -13.06 -28.00
CA LYS A 587 -40.87 -11.73 -28.48
C LYS A 587 -39.88 -11.02 -27.55
N MET A 588 -39.85 -11.35 -26.26
CA MET A 588 -38.83 -10.90 -25.31
C MET A 588 -37.47 -11.62 -25.49
N GLY A 589 -37.37 -12.60 -26.39
CA GLY A 589 -36.12 -13.29 -26.71
C GLY A 589 -35.72 -14.36 -25.69
N VAL A 590 -36.69 -14.99 -25.01
CA VAL A 590 -36.44 -16.08 -24.03
C VAL A 590 -35.57 -17.21 -24.60
N LEU A 591 -35.71 -17.52 -25.90
CA LEU A 591 -34.87 -18.50 -26.60
C LEU A 591 -33.39 -18.08 -26.66
N ASN A 592 -33.11 -16.80 -26.91
CA ASN A 592 -31.75 -16.25 -26.83
C ASN A 592 -31.22 -16.33 -25.39
N GLY A 593 -32.07 -16.06 -24.40
CA GLY A 593 -31.73 -16.24 -22.97
C GLY A 593 -31.36 -17.68 -22.63
N MET A 594 -32.14 -18.67 -23.09
CA MET A 594 -31.85 -20.11 -22.92
C MET A 594 -30.52 -20.49 -23.55
N PHE A 595 -30.24 -20.02 -24.78
CA PHE A 595 -28.97 -20.28 -25.46
C PHE A 595 -27.77 -19.63 -24.75
N VAL A 596 -27.91 -18.39 -24.27
CA VAL A 596 -26.88 -17.68 -23.48
C VAL A 596 -26.58 -18.41 -22.17
N LEU A 597 -27.62 -18.82 -21.42
CA LEU A 597 -27.46 -19.52 -20.15
C LEU A 597 -26.80 -20.89 -20.34
N GLY A 598 -27.24 -21.67 -21.33
CA GLY A 598 -26.62 -22.95 -21.67
C GLY A 598 -25.17 -22.78 -22.10
N ARG A 599 -24.92 -21.93 -23.12
CA ARG A 599 -23.58 -21.75 -23.70
C ARG A 599 -22.55 -21.15 -22.73
N SER A 600 -23.00 -20.44 -21.70
CA SER A 600 -22.12 -19.99 -20.61
C SER A 600 -21.36 -21.14 -19.94
N ILE A 601 -21.96 -22.34 -19.86
CA ILE A 601 -21.33 -23.54 -19.29
C ILE A 601 -20.08 -23.93 -20.10
N GLY A 602 -20.20 -24.01 -21.43
CA GLY A 602 -19.09 -24.32 -22.33
C GLY A 602 -18.00 -23.25 -22.33
N PHE A 603 -18.38 -21.97 -22.28
CA PHE A 603 -17.41 -20.87 -22.23
C PHE A 603 -16.63 -20.84 -20.91
N ILE A 604 -17.28 -21.08 -19.76
CA ILE A 604 -16.60 -21.28 -18.48
C ILE A 604 -15.67 -22.50 -18.55
N GLY A 605 -16.14 -23.61 -19.13
CA GLY A 605 -15.31 -24.80 -19.36
C GLY A 605 -14.05 -24.51 -20.18
N HIS A 606 -14.17 -23.75 -21.27
CA HIS A 606 -13.03 -23.32 -22.09
C HIS A 606 -12.09 -22.36 -21.35
N HIS A 607 -12.59 -21.42 -20.56
CA HIS A 607 -11.75 -20.56 -19.72
C HIS A 607 -10.90 -21.39 -18.75
N LEU A 608 -11.55 -22.27 -17.97
CA LEU A 608 -10.87 -23.15 -17.01
C LEU A 608 -9.88 -24.10 -17.69
N ASP A 609 -10.19 -24.60 -18.89
CA ASP A 609 -9.28 -25.42 -19.68
C ASP A 609 -8.02 -24.66 -20.14
N GLN A 610 -8.15 -23.45 -20.68
CA GLN A 610 -6.99 -22.67 -21.10
C GLN A 610 -6.09 -22.24 -19.92
N ILE A 611 -6.68 -21.91 -18.77
CA ILE A 611 -5.93 -21.68 -17.51
C ILE A 611 -5.18 -22.96 -17.09
N ARG A 612 -5.85 -24.12 -17.10
CA ARG A 612 -5.25 -25.44 -16.79
C ARG A 612 -4.11 -25.81 -17.73
N LEU A 613 -4.27 -25.54 -19.04
CA LEU A 613 -3.27 -25.78 -20.07
C LEU A 613 -2.11 -24.75 -20.07
N ARG A 614 -2.23 -23.66 -19.30
CA ARG A 614 -1.24 -22.57 -19.19
C ARG A 614 -0.86 -21.96 -20.55
N THR A 615 -1.84 -21.85 -21.45
CA THR A 615 -1.64 -21.34 -22.81
C THR A 615 -1.33 -19.85 -22.80
N GLY A 616 -0.14 -19.47 -23.29
CA GLY A 616 0.28 -18.06 -23.44
C GLY A 616 -0.51 -17.29 -24.51
N LEU A 617 -0.25 -15.98 -24.59
CA LEU A 617 -0.96 -15.02 -25.45
C LEU A 617 -1.22 -15.54 -26.87
N TYR A 618 -2.42 -15.29 -27.38
CA TYR A 618 -2.74 -15.54 -28.79
C TYR A 618 -2.49 -14.26 -29.61
N ARG A 619 -1.71 -14.40 -30.67
CA ARG A 619 -1.58 -13.42 -31.75
C ARG A 619 -1.98 -14.14 -33.03
N HIS A 620 -2.87 -13.54 -33.81
CA HIS A 620 -3.33 -14.16 -35.06
C HIS A 620 -2.18 -14.18 -36.09
N PRO A 621 -2.03 -15.25 -36.90
CA PRO A 621 -0.99 -15.34 -37.92
C PRO A 621 -1.12 -14.23 -38.97
N TRP A 622 -0.02 -13.85 -39.60
CA TRP A 622 -0.01 -12.81 -40.64
C TRP A 622 -0.40 -13.34 -42.03
N ASP A 623 -0.21 -14.63 -42.26
CA ASP A 623 -0.55 -15.37 -43.48
C ASP A 623 -2.06 -15.66 -43.62
N ASP A 624 -2.83 -15.55 -42.53
CA ASP A 624 -4.30 -15.64 -42.52
C ASP A 624 -4.97 -14.24 -42.66
N ILE A 625 -4.18 -13.16 -42.85
CA ILE A 625 -4.67 -11.77 -42.98
C ILE A 625 -4.36 -11.20 -44.36
N SER A 626 -5.41 -10.87 -45.12
CA SER A 626 -5.26 -10.11 -46.38
C SER A 626 -5.18 -8.59 -46.11
N TYR A 627 -3.98 -8.03 -46.25
CA TYR A 627 -3.70 -6.61 -46.01
C TYR A 627 -4.07 -5.73 -47.20
N GLY A 628 -5.37 -5.42 -47.35
CA GLY A 628 -5.91 -4.49 -48.34
C GLY A 628 -5.58 -3.01 -48.05
N LEU A 629 -4.30 -2.66 -47.97
CA LEU A 629 -3.84 -1.27 -47.83
C LEU A 629 -4.13 -0.50 -49.14
N GLY A 630 -4.97 0.53 -49.04
CA GLY A 630 -5.26 1.42 -50.17
C GLY A 630 -4.02 2.19 -50.62
N GLN A 631 -3.89 2.40 -51.93
CA GLN A 631 -2.80 3.21 -52.48
C GLN A 631 -2.87 4.64 -51.95
N LEU A 632 -1.86 5.03 -51.15
CA LEU A 632 -1.62 6.43 -50.82
C LEU A 632 -1.20 7.15 -52.12
N ALA A 633 -1.99 8.15 -52.52
CA ALA A 633 -1.73 8.90 -53.74
C ALA A 633 -0.39 9.65 -53.65
N GLU A 634 0.39 9.58 -54.73
CA GLU A 634 1.74 10.12 -54.75
C GLU A 634 1.77 11.64 -54.59
N SER A 635 2.54 12.12 -53.61
CA SER A 635 3.07 13.48 -53.59
C SER A 635 4.52 13.42 -53.10
N ALA A 636 5.41 14.16 -53.79
CA ALA A 636 6.86 13.93 -53.74
C ALA A 636 7.49 14.16 -52.34
N GLY A 637 8.60 13.52 -51.99
CA GLY A 637 9.39 12.51 -52.73
C GLY A 637 10.91 12.69 -52.50
N GLY A 638 11.70 11.65 -52.83
CA GLY A 638 13.17 11.69 -52.81
C GLY A 638 13.83 10.67 -51.87
N ALA A 639 15.13 10.43 -52.12
CA ALA A 639 16.04 9.52 -51.40
C ALA A 639 15.67 8.03 -51.40
N GLN A 640 16.50 7.24 -52.10
CA GLN A 640 16.57 5.78 -51.98
C GLN A 640 17.16 5.38 -50.63
N GLU A 641 16.76 4.25 -50.06
CA GLU A 641 17.66 3.48 -49.19
C GLU A 641 17.50 1.97 -49.41
N ASN A 642 18.55 1.20 -49.10
CA ASN A 642 18.80 -0.08 -49.75
C ASN A 642 18.13 -1.28 -49.06
N ARG A 643 17.52 -2.14 -49.88
CA ARG A 643 17.02 -3.47 -49.48
C ARG A 643 18.22 -4.40 -49.22
N VAL A 644 18.38 -4.85 -47.98
CA VAL A 644 19.31 -5.94 -47.64
C VAL A 644 18.60 -7.26 -47.88
N GLU A 645 19.03 -8.02 -48.88
CA GLU A 645 18.56 -9.38 -49.14
C GLU A 645 19.53 -10.40 -48.51
N GLU A 646 19.00 -11.41 -47.81
CA GLU A 646 19.81 -12.57 -47.41
C GLU A 646 20.04 -13.52 -48.60
N PRO A 647 21.24 -14.11 -48.75
CA PRO A 647 21.61 -14.85 -49.94
C PRO A 647 20.99 -16.26 -49.97
N LYS A 648 19.95 -16.46 -50.78
CA LYS A 648 19.55 -17.80 -51.25
C LYS A 648 20.08 -18.07 -52.66
N LYS A 649 20.81 -19.18 -52.79
CA LYS A 649 21.46 -19.62 -54.03
C LYS A 649 20.43 -19.80 -55.15
N ILE A 650 20.77 -19.31 -56.33
CA ILE A 650 20.16 -19.72 -57.61
C ILE A 650 21.27 -20.36 -58.46
N VAL A 651 20.97 -21.51 -59.05
CA VAL A 651 21.77 -22.14 -60.11
C VAL A 651 21.19 -21.70 -61.46
N ALA A 652 22.03 -21.61 -62.48
CA ALA A 652 21.82 -20.77 -63.67
C ALA A 652 20.79 -21.27 -64.70
N GLU A 653 20.64 -20.46 -65.76
CA GLU A 653 19.96 -20.73 -67.06
C GLU A 653 18.41 -20.68 -67.04
N SER A 654 17.71 -20.13 -68.05
CA SER A 654 18.10 -19.43 -69.31
C SER A 654 16.93 -18.60 -69.90
N SER A 655 17.21 -17.53 -70.68
CA SER A 655 16.43 -16.91 -71.81
C SER A 655 14.87 -16.85 -71.77
N SER A 656 14.14 -15.77 -72.13
CA SER A 656 14.39 -14.37 -72.60
C SER A 656 12.99 -13.64 -72.65
N THR A 657 12.56 -12.63 -73.45
CA THR A 657 13.01 -11.86 -74.65
C THR A 657 12.08 -10.61 -74.86
N LEU A 658 12.57 -9.51 -75.48
CA LEU A 658 11.85 -8.47 -76.30
C LEU A 658 10.59 -7.73 -75.72
N VAL A 659 10.57 -6.40 -75.45
CA VAL A 659 10.50 -5.18 -76.36
C VAL A 659 9.03 -4.79 -76.72
N ASP A 660 8.52 -3.53 -76.76
CA ASP A 660 9.05 -2.25 -77.31
C ASP A 660 8.43 -0.89 -76.78
N LYS A 661 8.90 0.25 -77.36
CA LYS A 661 8.41 1.68 -77.57
C LYS A 661 6.94 2.12 -77.28
N SER A 662 6.52 3.43 -77.23
CA SER A 662 7.04 4.81 -76.93
C SER A 662 5.85 5.85 -77.11
N THR A 663 5.83 7.21 -77.19
CA THR A 663 6.74 8.39 -77.35
C THR A 663 6.00 9.78 -77.14
N GLN A 664 6.70 10.92 -76.95
CA GLN A 664 6.31 12.37 -77.21
C GLN A 664 5.19 13.06 -76.37
N HIS A 665 5.07 14.40 -76.12
CA HIS A 665 5.85 15.69 -76.24
C HIS A 665 5.11 16.79 -75.37
N GLY A 666 5.49 18.09 -75.13
CA GLY A 666 6.68 18.95 -75.37
C GLY A 666 6.37 20.49 -75.34
N SER A 667 7.33 21.38 -74.93
CA SER A 667 7.42 22.89 -75.09
C SER A 667 6.44 23.85 -74.32
N HIS A 668 6.70 25.15 -73.99
CA HIS A 668 7.89 26.06 -73.95
C HIS A 668 7.67 27.40 -73.13
N ASN A 669 8.73 27.93 -72.46
CA ASN A 669 9.23 29.35 -72.29
C ASN A 669 8.33 30.57 -71.82
N SER A 670 8.81 31.71 -71.26
CA SER A 670 10.11 32.17 -70.63
C SER A 670 10.04 33.62 -70.01
N THR A 671 11.12 34.09 -69.33
CA THR A 671 11.53 35.52 -68.98
C THR A 671 10.66 36.32 -67.96
N ASP A 672 11.10 37.25 -67.08
CA ASP A 672 12.39 37.77 -66.51
C ASP A 672 12.05 38.69 -65.26
N ILE A 673 12.87 39.38 -64.43
CA ILE A 673 14.32 39.75 -64.30
C ILE A 673 14.75 39.94 -62.80
N ASN A 674 15.83 40.70 -62.48
CA ASN A 674 16.49 40.93 -61.16
C ASN A 674 16.04 42.26 -60.43
N SER A 675 16.57 42.81 -59.30
CA SER A 675 17.85 42.64 -58.52
C SER A 675 17.80 42.83 -56.94
N PRO A 676 18.40 43.83 -56.20
CA PRO A 676 19.25 43.50 -55.01
C PRO A 676 19.17 44.34 -53.68
N SER A 677 19.82 43.82 -52.60
CA SER A 677 20.51 44.49 -51.44
C SER A 677 19.72 45.32 -50.38
N GLU A 678 20.10 45.46 -49.08
CA GLU A 678 21.03 44.74 -48.15
C GLU A 678 20.82 45.16 -46.65
N SER A 679 21.02 44.25 -45.67
CA SER A 679 21.40 44.51 -44.24
C SER A 679 20.46 45.36 -43.31
N ALA A 680 20.66 45.50 -41.98
CA ALA A 680 20.93 44.53 -40.90
C ALA A 680 20.66 45.13 -39.47
N SER A 681 20.50 44.27 -38.45
CA SER A 681 20.73 44.50 -36.99
C SER A 681 19.75 45.28 -36.07
N SER A 682 19.20 44.53 -35.10
CA SER A 682 19.08 44.78 -33.63
C SER A 682 18.40 46.01 -32.96
N HIS A 683 17.53 45.66 -31.99
CA HIS A 683 17.44 46.16 -30.59
C HIS A 683 16.46 47.29 -30.15
N SER A 684 15.47 46.84 -29.33
CA SER A 684 15.07 47.38 -28.01
C SER A 684 13.97 48.45 -27.85
N LEU A 685 12.89 48.00 -27.17
CA LEU A 685 12.23 48.59 -25.98
C LEU A 685 11.47 49.96 -25.99
N LYS A 686 10.22 49.85 -25.49
CA LYS A 686 9.43 50.76 -24.60
C LYS A 686 8.33 51.72 -25.13
N VAL A 687 7.10 51.37 -24.72
CA VAL A 687 6.10 52.21 -23.98
C VAL A 687 5.20 53.22 -24.72
N ASN A 688 3.90 52.90 -24.72
CA ASN A 688 2.68 53.72 -24.54
C ASN A 688 2.65 55.22 -24.90
N LYS A 689 1.65 55.64 -25.70
CA LYS A 689 0.45 56.39 -25.20
C LYS A 689 -0.65 56.71 -26.25
N THR A 690 -1.87 56.20 -25.97
CA THR A 690 -3.21 56.86 -26.04
C THR A 690 -3.55 57.97 -27.07
N SER A 691 -4.43 57.64 -28.03
CA SER A 691 -5.68 58.40 -28.40
C SER A 691 -5.55 59.81 -29.06
N PRO A 692 -6.63 60.56 -29.43
CA PRO A 692 -8.10 60.28 -29.37
C PRO A 692 -8.96 60.75 -30.61
N VAL A 693 -10.31 60.53 -30.54
CA VAL A 693 -11.41 61.37 -31.12
C VAL A 693 -11.57 61.38 -32.68
N GLU A 694 -12.65 61.87 -33.34
CA GLU A 694 -14.13 61.63 -33.41
C GLU A 694 -14.62 62.17 -34.82
N ARG A 695 -15.86 62.08 -35.40
CA ARG A 695 -17.24 61.58 -35.07
C ARG A 695 -18.09 61.37 -36.38
N LEU A 696 -19.30 60.82 -36.22
CA LEU A 696 -20.61 60.96 -36.97
C LEU A 696 -20.68 61.65 -38.38
N THR A 697 -21.54 61.24 -39.35
CA THR A 697 -22.83 60.48 -39.37
C THR A 697 -22.90 59.48 -40.57
N GLY A 698 -23.93 58.66 -40.83
CA GLY A 698 -25.13 58.26 -40.06
C GLY A 698 -26.52 58.59 -40.69
N LYS A 699 -27.19 57.64 -41.37
CA LYS A 699 -28.64 57.70 -41.71
C LYS A 699 -29.29 56.32 -42.01
N SER A 700 -30.63 56.26 -41.87
CA SER A 700 -31.60 55.18 -42.19
C SER A 700 -31.41 53.79 -41.55
N ASN A 701 -32.30 53.47 -40.60
CA ASN A 701 -32.57 52.12 -40.09
C ASN A 701 -33.83 51.55 -40.78
N GLU A 702 -33.85 50.27 -41.18
CA GLU A 702 -35.07 49.41 -41.22
C GLU A 702 -34.77 47.92 -41.54
N SER A 703 -33.79 47.30 -40.86
CA SER A 703 -33.42 45.89 -41.12
C SER A 703 -32.76 45.12 -39.96
N GLN A 704 -32.79 45.62 -38.73
CA GLN A 704 -32.10 45.01 -37.58
C GLN A 704 -32.98 44.89 -36.31
N LEU A 705 -34.23 44.44 -36.46
CA LEU A 705 -35.14 44.25 -35.33
C LEU A 705 -35.89 42.91 -35.32
N GLU A 706 -35.37 41.88 -36.02
CA GLU A 706 -35.97 40.53 -36.02
C GLU A 706 -34.93 39.39 -36.21
N ALA A 707 -33.99 39.23 -35.28
CA ALA A 707 -33.03 38.10 -35.29
C ALA A 707 -32.46 37.69 -33.91
N LEU A 708 -33.26 37.73 -32.83
CA LEU A 708 -32.84 37.21 -31.53
C LEU A 708 -32.81 35.66 -31.50
N LYS A 709 -31.69 35.05 -31.90
CA LYS A 709 -31.37 33.66 -31.59
C LYS A 709 -29.91 33.54 -31.10
N LEU A 710 -29.75 33.13 -29.85
CA LEU A 710 -28.44 32.92 -29.23
C LEU A 710 -27.73 31.70 -29.84
N SER A 711 -26.45 31.86 -30.18
CA SER A 711 -25.52 30.74 -30.29
C SER A 711 -24.85 30.47 -28.93
N PRO A 712 -24.61 29.20 -28.55
CA PRO A 712 -24.09 28.88 -27.23
C PRO A 712 -22.59 29.19 -27.11
N VAL A 713 -22.18 29.81 -26.00
CA VAL A 713 -20.76 29.95 -25.65
C VAL A 713 -20.21 28.57 -25.30
N SER A 714 -19.44 27.99 -26.23
CA SER A 714 -18.80 26.69 -26.05
C SER A 714 -17.78 26.73 -24.91
N THR A 715 -18.07 26.02 -23.83
CA THR A 715 -17.07 25.68 -22.81
C THR A 715 -16.06 24.70 -23.41
N ARG A 716 -14.97 25.23 -23.96
CA ARG A 716 -13.80 24.43 -24.34
C ARG A 716 -13.32 23.65 -23.12
N LYS A 717 -13.60 22.34 -23.09
CA LYS A 717 -12.98 21.42 -22.14
C LYS A 717 -11.47 21.48 -22.35
N THR A 718 -10.72 21.78 -21.30
CA THR A 718 -9.26 21.61 -21.29
C THR A 718 -8.95 20.11 -21.40
N THR A 719 -8.56 19.65 -22.59
CA THR A 719 -8.05 18.29 -22.77
C THR A 719 -6.61 18.20 -22.26
N PHE A 720 -6.14 16.99 -21.97
CA PHE A 720 -4.80 16.75 -21.45
C PHE A 720 -3.69 17.32 -22.36
N GLU A 721 -3.93 17.37 -23.67
CA GLU A 721 -3.01 17.93 -24.68
C GLU A 721 -2.84 19.47 -24.54
N THR A 722 -3.82 20.16 -23.96
CA THR A 722 -3.83 21.63 -23.79
C THR A 722 -3.12 22.13 -22.52
N LEU A 723 -2.52 21.23 -21.74
CA LEU A 723 -1.66 21.59 -20.61
C LEU A 723 -0.30 22.13 -21.13
N SER A 724 0.42 22.88 -20.29
CA SER A 724 1.77 23.35 -20.66
C SER A 724 2.81 22.22 -20.55
N PRO A 725 3.93 22.28 -21.30
CA PRO A 725 4.99 21.26 -21.24
C PRO A 725 5.54 21.06 -19.83
N GLU A 726 5.57 22.08 -18.97
CA GLU A 726 6.00 21.99 -17.57
C GLU A 726 5.05 21.12 -16.74
N LEU A 727 3.73 21.19 -17.01
CA LEU A 727 2.73 20.33 -16.38
C LEU A 727 2.84 18.90 -16.92
N HIS A 728 3.09 18.70 -18.22
CA HIS A 728 3.37 17.37 -18.78
C HIS A 728 4.64 16.77 -18.16
N ILE A 729 5.75 17.52 -18.07
CA ILE A 729 6.99 17.10 -17.39
C ILE A 729 6.70 16.72 -15.94
N HIS A 730 5.93 17.53 -15.21
CA HIS A 730 5.58 17.24 -13.82
C HIS A 730 4.76 15.95 -13.70
N ILE A 731 3.75 15.76 -14.54
CA ILE A 731 2.89 14.57 -14.56
C ILE A 731 3.67 13.32 -14.97
N PHE A 732 4.48 13.40 -16.02
CA PHE A 732 5.32 12.29 -16.48
C PHE A 732 6.41 11.93 -15.45
N SER A 733 6.83 12.86 -14.58
CA SER A 733 7.76 12.55 -13.47
C SER A 733 7.22 11.59 -12.41
N PHE A 734 5.90 11.33 -12.38
CA PHE A 734 5.30 10.29 -11.53
C PHE A 734 5.32 8.89 -12.18
N LEU A 735 5.65 8.79 -13.47
CA LEU A 735 5.57 7.55 -14.22
C LEU A 735 6.89 6.77 -14.16
N PRO A 736 6.85 5.43 -14.08
CA PRO A 736 8.06 4.61 -14.20
C PRO A 736 8.58 4.68 -15.64
N ALA A 737 9.88 4.40 -15.83
CA ALA A 737 10.55 4.47 -17.13
C ALA A 737 9.81 3.77 -18.30
N PRO A 738 9.18 2.59 -18.14
CA PRO A 738 8.38 1.97 -19.21
C PRO A 738 7.22 2.84 -19.67
N SER A 739 6.46 3.40 -18.73
CA SER A 739 5.29 4.25 -19.04
C SER A 739 5.71 5.60 -19.64
N LEU A 740 6.85 6.14 -19.21
CA LEU A 740 7.45 7.34 -19.80
C LEU A 740 7.86 7.10 -21.27
N LEU A 741 8.47 5.95 -21.58
CA LEU A 741 8.83 5.55 -22.94
C LEU A 741 7.60 5.22 -23.80
N ASN A 742 6.58 4.56 -23.24
CA ASN A 742 5.32 4.27 -23.94
C ASN A 742 4.56 5.56 -24.30
N ILE A 743 4.57 6.58 -23.43
CA ILE A 743 4.00 7.90 -23.75
C ILE A 743 4.75 8.59 -24.90
N ALA A 744 6.06 8.35 -25.06
CA ALA A 744 6.83 8.83 -26.20
C ALA A 744 6.41 8.20 -27.55
N LEU A 745 5.53 7.19 -27.54
CA LEU A 745 4.95 6.57 -28.75
C LEU A 745 3.53 7.09 -29.07
N VAL A 746 2.93 7.92 -28.20
CA VAL A 746 1.52 8.36 -28.32
C VAL A 746 1.36 9.57 -29.26
N SER A 747 2.30 10.52 -29.24
CA SER A 747 2.32 11.68 -30.14
C SER A 747 3.72 12.30 -30.21
N HIS A 748 4.02 13.05 -31.27
CA HIS A 748 5.30 13.78 -31.37
C HIS A 748 5.50 14.79 -30.21
N GLN A 749 4.44 15.50 -29.82
CA GLN A 749 4.50 16.43 -28.67
C GLN A 749 4.87 15.69 -27.37
N PHE A 750 4.33 14.49 -27.13
CA PHE A 750 4.69 13.70 -25.97
C PHE A 750 6.04 12.99 -26.13
N HIS A 751 6.47 12.68 -27.35
CA HIS A 751 7.82 12.19 -27.66
C HIS A 751 8.89 13.20 -27.24
N ASP A 752 8.79 14.44 -27.69
CA ASP A 752 9.77 15.50 -27.39
C ASP A 752 9.84 15.79 -25.89
N ILE A 753 8.69 15.78 -25.22
CA ILE A 753 8.61 15.98 -23.76
C ILE A 753 9.21 14.78 -23.02
N ALA A 754 8.82 13.54 -23.34
CA ALA A 754 9.23 12.33 -22.64
C ALA A 754 10.68 11.91 -22.92
N THR A 755 11.25 12.28 -24.07
CA THR A 755 12.69 12.07 -24.38
C THR A 755 13.59 13.16 -23.78
N SER A 756 13.04 14.33 -23.42
CA SER A 756 13.85 15.44 -22.89
C SER A 756 14.58 15.10 -21.58
N GLU A 757 15.82 15.56 -21.46
CA GLU A 757 16.61 15.47 -20.23
C GLU A 757 15.91 16.13 -19.02
N ARG A 758 14.99 17.08 -19.23
CA ARG A 758 14.18 17.68 -18.16
C ARG A 758 13.19 16.68 -17.56
N SER A 759 12.53 15.85 -18.37
CA SER A 759 11.64 14.78 -17.89
C SER A 759 12.41 13.72 -17.11
N TRP A 760 13.51 13.20 -17.67
CA TRP A 760 14.33 12.20 -16.99
C TRP A 760 14.96 12.74 -15.70
N LYS A 761 15.43 13.99 -15.69
CA LYS A 761 15.88 14.67 -14.47
C LYS A 761 14.76 14.82 -13.44
N SER A 762 13.55 15.18 -13.85
CA SER A 762 12.42 15.33 -12.91
C SER A 762 11.98 13.99 -12.32
N ALA A 763 11.93 12.93 -13.14
CA ALA A 763 11.65 11.57 -12.68
C ALA A 763 12.76 11.06 -11.74
N PHE A 764 14.02 11.38 -12.05
CA PHE A 764 15.16 11.05 -11.19
C PHE A 764 15.06 11.72 -9.82
N ILE A 765 14.89 13.04 -9.77
CA ILE A 765 14.79 13.81 -8.51
C ILE A 765 13.59 13.33 -7.69
N ARG A 766 12.50 12.93 -8.35
CA ARG A 766 11.33 12.38 -7.66
C ARG A 766 11.57 11.01 -7.04
N LEU A 767 12.37 10.15 -7.67
CA LEU A 767 12.63 8.79 -7.21
C LEU A 767 13.82 8.68 -6.23
N PHE A 768 14.84 9.53 -6.39
CA PHE A 768 16.12 9.41 -5.65
C PHE A 768 16.46 10.61 -4.75
N GLY A 769 15.63 11.67 -4.73
CA GLY A 769 15.79 12.82 -3.82
C GLY A 769 16.46 14.05 -4.44
N GLN A 770 16.87 15.00 -3.58
CA GLN A 770 17.40 16.29 -4.02
C GLN A 770 18.72 16.17 -4.79
N GLN A 771 18.94 17.08 -5.73
CA GLN A 771 20.12 17.07 -6.61
C GLN A 771 21.38 17.67 -5.93
N ARG A 772 21.84 17.06 -4.83
CA ARG A 772 23.10 17.38 -4.12
C ARG A 772 24.25 16.39 -4.46
N PHE A 773 24.34 15.91 -5.70
CA PHE A 773 25.32 14.91 -6.13
C PHE A 773 25.71 15.07 -7.61
N SER A 774 26.84 14.48 -8.03
CA SER A 774 27.25 14.36 -9.43
C SER A 774 26.78 13.06 -10.08
N ASN A 775 26.29 13.15 -11.32
CA ASN A 775 25.97 12.00 -12.15
C ASN A 775 27.20 11.09 -12.34
N ILE A 776 26.95 9.78 -12.39
CA ILE A 776 27.90 8.75 -12.83
C ILE A 776 27.94 8.71 -14.37
N SER A 777 26.78 8.90 -15.00
CA SER A 777 26.61 8.89 -16.46
C SER A 777 26.47 10.29 -17.08
N SER A 778 26.55 10.37 -18.41
CA SER A 778 26.48 11.64 -19.16
C SER A 778 25.06 12.17 -19.38
N THR A 779 24.02 11.35 -19.18
CA THR A 779 22.61 11.73 -19.34
C THR A 779 21.76 11.31 -18.15
N TRP A 780 20.67 12.04 -17.87
CA TRP A 780 19.72 11.71 -16.81
C TRP A 780 18.96 10.40 -17.07
N LYS A 781 18.69 10.09 -18.35
CA LYS A 781 18.11 8.78 -18.74
C LYS A 781 19.02 7.62 -18.34
N GLN A 782 20.32 7.69 -18.65
CA GLN A 782 21.27 6.63 -18.29
C GLN A 782 21.50 6.55 -16.78
N GLU A 783 21.59 7.67 -16.07
CA GLU A 783 21.71 7.71 -14.60
C GLU A 783 20.52 7.04 -13.90
N TYR A 784 19.29 7.32 -14.36
CA TYR A 784 18.06 6.68 -13.87
C TYR A 784 18.06 5.18 -14.12
N LEU A 785 18.36 4.75 -15.35
CA LEU A 785 18.33 3.34 -15.74
C LEU A 785 19.42 2.52 -15.04
N LEU A 786 20.62 3.07 -14.88
CA LEU A 786 21.74 2.40 -14.18
C LEU A 786 21.40 2.12 -12.71
N ARG A 787 20.91 3.13 -11.99
CA ARG A 787 20.51 2.99 -10.57
C ARG A 787 19.32 2.05 -10.40
N SER A 788 18.32 2.15 -11.27
CA SER A 788 17.15 1.27 -11.24
C SER A 788 17.52 -0.19 -11.54
N LYS A 789 18.33 -0.45 -12.58
CA LYS A 789 18.79 -1.81 -12.97
C LYS A 789 19.62 -2.45 -11.85
N LEU A 790 20.49 -1.69 -11.15
CA LEU A 790 21.26 -2.23 -10.02
C LEU A 790 20.41 -2.41 -8.74
N SER A 791 19.53 -1.47 -8.40
CA SER A 791 18.56 -1.63 -7.30
C SER A 791 17.68 -2.87 -7.51
N ARG A 792 17.20 -3.09 -8.74
CA ARG A 792 16.45 -4.30 -9.14
C ARG A 792 17.28 -5.59 -9.00
N LYS A 793 18.57 -5.60 -9.38
CA LYS A 793 19.49 -6.73 -9.12
C LYS A 793 19.62 -7.03 -7.63
N TRP A 794 19.77 -6.01 -6.79
CA TRP A 794 19.83 -6.19 -5.34
C TRP A 794 18.51 -6.64 -4.71
N LYS A 795 17.35 -6.20 -5.24
CA LYS A 795 16.02 -6.62 -4.77
C LYS A 795 15.64 -8.05 -5.22
N LYS A 796 15.94 -8.45 -6.46
CA LYS A 796 15.50 -9.73 -7.06
C LYS A 796 16.57 -10.82 -7.21
N GLY A 797 17.86 -10.50 -7.21
CA GLY A 797 18.93 -11.47 -7.45
C GLY A 797 18.97 -12.61 -6.42
N GLN A 798 19.27 -13.83 -6.88
CA GLN A 798 19.36 -15.03 -6.04
C GLN A 798 20.81 -15.53 -5.94
N GLY A 799 21.40 -15.43 -4.75
CA GLY A 799 22.76 -15.88 -4.51
C GLY A 799 23.32 -15.42 -3.15
N ARG A 800 23.08 -16.21 -2.10
CA ARG A 800 23.73 -16.07 -0.79
C ARG A 800 24.19 -17.46 -0.34
N LEU A 801 25.43 -17.58 0.12
CA LEU A 801 25.95 -18.79 0.75
C LEU A 801 26.65 -18.44 2.06
N SER A 802 26.19 -19.04 3.15
CA SER A 802 26.80 -18.94 4.48
C SER A 802 27.45 -20.26 4.84
N TYR A 803 28.69 -20.25 5.34
CA TYR A 803 29.40 -21.45 5.77
C TYR A 803 30.40 -21.16 6.89
N ASP A 804 30.71 -22.17 7.71
CA ASP A 804 31.80 -22.12 8.70
C ASP A 804 33.15 -22.29 8.00
N ALA A 805 34.05 -21.32 8.15
CA ALA A 805 35.41 -21.37 7.60
C ALA A 805 36.35 -22.33 8.35
N ARG A 806 35.90 -22.91 9.48
CA ARG A 806 36.56 -23.91 10.34
C ARG A 806 37.84 -23.44 11.05
N VAL A 807 38.04 -22.13 11.20
CA VAL A 807 39.24 -21.53 11.83
C VAL A 807 39.00 -20.88 13.20
N GLY A 808 37.77 -20.85 13.69
CA GLY A 808 37.39 -20.20 14.95
C GLY A 808 36.56 -18.96 14.68
N LEU A 809 36.61 -17.98 15.59
CA LEU A 809 36.10 -16.63 15.29
C LEU A 809 36.95 -16.02 14.18
N ILE A 810 36.30 -15.53 13.13
CA ILE A 810 36.90 -14.84 11.99
C ILE A 810 37.09 -13.38 12.40
N ARG A 811 38.30 -12.86 12.23
CA ARG A 811 38.62 -11.44 12.47
C ARG A 811 38.70 -10.65 11.16
N ASP A 812 39.16 -11.27 10.08
CA ASP A 812 39.15 -10.66 8.75
C ASP A 812 39.09 -11.72 7.63
N PHE A 813 38.73 -11.32 6.41
CA PHE A 813 38.71 -12.19 5.24
C PHE A 813 38.93 -11.41 3.93
N SER A 814 39.42 -12.11 2.91
CA SER A 814 39.54 -11.59 1.54
C SER A 814 38.83 -12.51 0.54
N ILE A 815 38.18 -11.93 -0.47
CA ILE A 815 37.52 -12.66 -1.56
C ILE A 815 38.12 -12.24 -2.91
N ASP A 816 38.47 -13.25 -3.71
CA ASP A 816 38.78 -13.09 -5.12
C ASP A 816 37.70 -13.80 -5.97
N PHE A 817 36.78 -13.00 -6.52
CA PHE A 817 35.72 -13.48 -7.40
C PHE A 817 36.21 -13.91 -8.79
N GLN A 818 37.44 -13.54 -9.21
CA GLN A 818 38.01 -13.98 -10.48
C GLN A 818 38.57 -15.41 -10.39
N THR A 819 39.31 -15.74 -9.32
CA THR A 819 39.76 -17.13 -9.07
C THR A 819 38.78 -17.96 -8.24
N ASN A 820 37.65 -17.35 -7.83
CA ASN A 820 36.56 -17.94 -7.04
C ASN A 820 37.02 -18.45 -5.65
N ARG A 821 37.98 -17.74 -5.05
CA ARG A 821 38.63 -18.09 -3.77
C ARG A 821 38.20 -17.15 -2.66
N VAL A 822 38.18 -17.70 -1.45
CA VAL A 822 37.95 -16.98 -0.20
C VAL A 822 39.02 -17.39 0.79
N ILE A 823 39.61 -16.42 1.47
CA ILE A 823 40.64 -16.62 2.49
C ILE A 823 40.13 -15.99 3.78
N ALA A 824 39.96 -16.77 4.83
CA ALA A 824 39.39 -16.32 6.11
C ALA A 824 40.41 -16.53 7.23
N VAL A 825 40.54 -15.55 8.14
CA VAL A 825 41.60 -15.50 9.15
C VAL A 825 41.00 -15.31 10.54
N SER A 826 41.43 -16.12 11.50
CA SER A 826 40.91 -16.07 12.87
C SER A 826 41.66 -15.13 13.81
N ASN A 827 41.03 -14.82 14.95
CA ASN A 827 41.63 -14.05 16.05
C ASN A 827 43.02 -14.58 16.46
N HIS A 828 43.18 -15.92 16.44
CA HIS A 828 44.41 -16.64 16.80
C HIS A 828 45.30 -16.95 15.57
N GLY A 829 45.23 -16.12 14.51
CA GLY A 829 46.12 -16.21 13.34
C GLY A 829 46.00 -17.48 12.50
N THR A 830 44.88 -18.21 12.56
CA THR A 830 44.67 -19.40 11.71
C THR A 830 43.98 -19.01 10.41
N ILE A 831 44.61 -19.33 9.28
CA ILE A 831 44.16 -19.03 7.92
C ILE A 831 43.45 -20.27 7.33
N SER A 832 42.29 -20.04 6.69
CA SER A 832 41.52 -21.02 5.93
C SER A 832 41.45 -20.67 4.45
N PHE A 833 41.37 -21.68 3.59
CA PHE A 833 41.15 -21.52 2.15
C PHE A 833 39.87 -22.25 1.70
N SER A 834 38.89 -21.49 1.22
CA SER A 834 37.63 -21.97 0.70
C SER A 834 37.36 -21.45 -0.72
N SER A 835 36.40 -22.08 -1.41
CA SER A 835 35.76 -21.46 -2.57
C SER A 835 34.59 -20.57 -2.13
N VAL A 836 34.15 -19.64 -2.98
CA VAL A 836 32.88 -18.89 -2.77
C VAL A 836 31.69 -19.86 -2.69
N SER A 837 31.82 -21.07 -3.27
CA SER A 837 30.87 -22.19 -3.13
C SER A 837 31.02 -23.01 -1.83
N GLY A 838 31.66 -22.47 -0.79
CA GLY A 838 31.69 -23.03 0.57
C GLY A 838 32.52 -24.30 0.76
N LYS A 839 33.22 -24.78 -0.27
CA LYS A 839 34.07 -25.97 -0.17
C LYS A 839 35.44 -25.59 0.38
N VAL A 840 35.56 -25.68 1.71
CA VAL A 840 36.82 -25.53 2.45
C VAL A 840 37.81 -26.63 2.02
N LYS A 841 39.02 -26.25 1.59
CA LYS A 841 40.14 -27.20 1.42
C LYS A 841 40.73 -27.51 2.79
N LYS A 842 41.13 -28.77 3.03
CA LYS A 842 41.78 -29.23 4.28
C LYS A 842 43.23 -28.72 4.40
N GLN A 843 43.43 -27.40 4.40
CA GLN A 843 44.73 -26.78 4.60
C GLN A 843 44.56 -25.58 5.53
N LYS A 844 44.88 -25.78 6.80
CA LYS A 844 45.04 -24.71 7.78
C LYS A 844 46.50 -24.26 7.75
N ILE A 845 46.73 -22.95 7.77
CA ILE A 845 48.06 -22.36 7.93
C ILE A 845 48.00 -21.45 9.15
N HIS A 846 49.00 -21.53 10.02
CA HIS A 846 49.13 -20.61 11.15
C HIS A 846 50.10 -19.49 10.76
N LEU A 847 49.70 -18.25 11.02
CA LEU A 847 50.50 -17.05 10.71
C LEU A 847 51.62 -16.83 11.74
N LEU A 848 51.53 -17.45 12.92
CA LEU A 848 52.54 -17.46 13.98
C LEU A 848 52.93 -18.91 14.29
N GLU A 849 54.19 -19.15 14.64
CA GLU A 849 54.70 -20.49 14.98
C GLU A 849 54.13 -21.03 16.31
N ASN A 850 53.75 -20.13 17.23
CA ASN A 850 53.13 -20.47 18.52
C ASN A 850 51.68 -19.94 18.58
N PRO A 851 50.66 -20.78 18.87
CA PRO A 851 49.24 -20.41 18.79
C PRO A 851 48.69 -19.76 20.08
N VAL A 852 49.52 -19.08 20.87
CA VAL A 852 49.17 -18.59 22.23
C VAL A 852 49.65 -17.14 22.52
N PRO A 853 49.87 -16.30 21.50
CA PRO A 853 49.47 -14.90 21.59
C PRO A 853 48.25 -14.64 20.71
N ASP A 854 47.27 -13.90 21.22
CA ASP A 854 46.22 -13.33 20.38
C ASP A 854 46.84 -12.26 19.45
N ILE A 855 46.37 -12.23 18.20
CA ILE A 855 46.79 -11.19 17.25
C ILE A 855 46.10 -9.89 17.64
N SER A 856 46.88 -8.86 17.97
CA SER A 856 46.41 -7.53 18.36
C SER A 856 45.89 -6.74 17.15
N ILE A 857 46.66 -6.75 16.06
CA ILE A 857 46.38 -6.05 14.79
C ILE A 857 46.43 -7.07 13.66
N LEU A 858 45.37 -7.11 12.82
CA LEU A 858 45.26 -8.00 11.67
C LEU A 858 44.78 -7.21 10.44
N LYS A 859 45.39 -7.44 9.29
CA LYS A 859 45.00 -6.82 8.01
C LYS A 859 45.17 -7.82 6.86
N SER A 860 44.13 -8.02 6.04
CA SER A 860 44.25 -8.79 4.79
C SER A 860 44.00 -7.93 3.54
N ASN A 861 44.64 -8.30 2.44
CA ASN A 861 44.33 -7.81 1.10
C ASN A 861 44.47 -8.94 0.07
N LYS A 862 44.31 -8.64 -1.23
CA LYS A 862 44.36 -9.65 -2.31
C LYS A 862 45.74 -10.33 -2.44
N ARG A 863 46.84 -9.68 -2.01
CA ARG A 863 48.24 -10.13 -2.15
C ARG A 863 48.81 -10.77 -0.87
N ALA A 864 48.41 -10.32 0.31
CA ALA A 864 48.95 -10.78 1.59
C ALA A 864 47.97 -10.70 2.77
N ILE A 865 48.29 -11.42 3.83
CA ILE A 865 47.71 -11.31 5.18
C ILE A 865 48.84 -10.95 6.13
N ILE A 866 48.64 -9.92 6.95
CA ILE A 866 49.60 -9.45 7.94
C ILE A 866 48.93 -9.49 9.31
N GLY A 867 49.63 -10.02 10.30
CA GLY A 867 49.19 -10.00 11.69
C GLY A 867 50.33 -9.70 12.64
N ALA A 868 50.03 -8.96 13.70
CA ALA A 868 50.97 -8.64 14.77
C ALA A 868 50.42 -9.01 16.15
N THR A 869 51.31 -9.28 17.10
CA THR A 869 50.99 -9.56 18.50
C THR A 869 51.19 -8.30 19.35
N GLU A 870 50.61 -8.28 20.56
CA GLU A 870 50.89 -7.22 21.54
C GLU A 870 52.39 -7.11 21.88
N ASN A 871 53.11 -8.24 21.83
CA ASN A 871 54.55 -8.32 22.08
C ASN A 871 55.42 -7.83 20.90
N GLY A 872 54.85 -7.16 19.89
CA GLY A 872 55.59 -6.56 18.77
C GLY A 872 56.07 -7.55 17.69
N GLN A 873 55.69 -8.83 17.75
CA GLN A 873 56.02 -9.80 16.70
C GLN A 873 55.05 -9.63 15.52
N VAL A 874 55.56 -9.51 14.29
CA VAL A 874 54.79 -9.35 13.05
C VAL A 874 55.08 -10.50 12.10
N SER A 875 54.03 -11.07 11.50
CA SER A 875 54.18 -12.07 10.43
C SER A 875 53.34 -11.72 9.21
N VAL A 876 53.91 -11.99 8.04
CA VAL A 876 53.31 -11.70 6.73
C VAL A 876 53.23 -12.97 5.91
N PHE A 877 52.01 -13.36 5.52
CA PHE A 877 51.71 -14.51 4.66
C PHE A 877 51.28 -14.05 3.26
N LEU A 878 51.95 -14.55 2.21
CA LEU A 878 51.60 -14.24 0.82
C LEU A 878 50.50 -15.16 0.27
N THR A 879 49.43 -14.59 -0.28
CA THR A 879 48.26 -15.33 -0.79
C THR A 879 48.52 -16.12 -2.09
N GLY A 880 49.70 -15.92 -2.70
CA GLY A 880 50.15 -16.57 -3.93
C GLY A 880 50.39 -18.09 -3.80
N LYS A 881 50.69 -18.74 -4.93
CA LYS A 881 50.81 -20.22 -5.05
C LYS A 881 51.75 -20.89 -4.03
N ASN A 882 52.75 -20.18 -3.52
CA ASN A 882 53.82 -20.75 -2.69
C ASN A 882 53.68 -20.44 -1.19
N GLY A 883 52.70 -19.63 -0.76
CA GLY A 883 52.34 -19.45 0.66
C GLY A 883 53.49 -19.06 1.60
N ARG A 884 54.46 -18.26 1.13
CA ARG A 884 55.64 -17.90 1.93
C ARG A 884 55.24 -17.03 3.11
N VAL A 885 55.76 -17.35 4.29
CA VAL A 885 55.72 -16.51 5.49
C VAL A 885 57.09 -15.88 5.71
N TRP A 886 57.12 -14.63 6.15
CA TRP A 886 58.25 -14.07 6.88
C TRP A 886 57.77 -13.43 8.18
N THR A 887 58.63 -13.42 9.19
CA THR A 887 58.33 -12.98 10.56
C THR A 887 59.44 -12.06 11.06
N ARG A 888 59.07 -10.96 11.72
CA ARG A 888 59.96 -9.98 12.33
C ARG A 888 59.54 -9.70 13.77
N GLN A 889 60.48 -9.27 14.60
CA GLN A 889 60.24 -8.77 15.93
C GLN A 889 60.53 -7.27 15.93
N MET A 890 59.53 -6.44 16.25
CA MET A 890 59.71 -5.00 16.41
C MET A 890 60.24 -4.69 17.82
N ALA A 891 60.95 -3.57 17.96
CA ALA A 891 61.49 -3.11 19.23
C ALA A 891 60.47 -2.37 20.12
N SER A 892 59.35 -1.92 19.55
CA SER A 892 58.29 -1.15 20.22
C SER A 892 56.91 -1.75 19.93
N LEU A 893 55.92 -1.35 20.75
CA LEU A 893 54.51 -1.68 20.58
C LEU A 893 53.99 -1.10 19.25
N ILE A 894 53.28 -1.92 18.49
CA ILE A 894 52.77 -1.55 17.16
C ILE A 894 51.39 -0.92 17.30
N THR A 895 51.17 0.23 16.68
CA THR A 895 49.88 0.94 16.68
C THR A 895 49.06 0.68 15.43
N GLN A 896 49.70 0.59 14.26
CA GLN A 896 49.02 0.57 12.98
C GLN A 896 49.80 -0.24 11.93
N ILE A 897 49.08 -0.96 11.07
CA ILE A 897 49.66 -1.74 9.97
C ILE A 897 48.86 -1.54 8.69
N THR A 898 49.54 -1.24 7.59
CA THR A 898 48.94 -1.20 6.25
C THR A 898 49.87 -1.75 5.17
N CYS A 899 49.34 -2.02 3.99
CA CYS A 899 50.04 -2.71 2.90
C CYS A 899 49.56 -2.20 1.54
N GLY A 900 50.47 -1.67 0.74
CA GLY A 900 50.23 -1.40 -0.67
C GLY A 900 50.51 -2.64 -1.54
N GLU A 901 50.88 -2.43 -2.80
CA GLU A 901 51.15 -3.54 -3.73
C GLU A 901 52.42 -4.34 -3.44
N GLU A 902 53.53 -3.70 -3.03
CA GLU A 902 54.86 -4.30 -2.85
C GLU A 902 55.58 -3.89 -1.54
N ILE A 903 55.05 -2.92 -0.76
CA ILE A 903 55.61 -2.50 0.55
C ILE A 903 54.56 -2.60 1.67
N VAL A 904 54.99 -3.12 2.83
CA VAL A 904 54.27 -3.16 4.12
C VAL A 904 54.75 -2.00 5.00
N PHE A 905 53.82 -1.32 5.67
CA PHE A 905 54.09 -0.18 6.56
C PHE A 905 53.65 -0.53 7.99
N ILE A 906 54.53 -0.31 8.96
CA ILE A 906 54.32 -0.66 10.37
C ILE A 906 54.63 0.57 11.22
N GLY A 907 53.62 1.13 11.87
CA GLY A 907 53.74 2.26 12.81
C GLY A 907 53.76 1.79 14.26
N THR A 908 54.50 2.49 15.11
CA THR A 908 54.69 2.15 16.53
C THR A 908 54.25 3.26 17.48
N VAL A 909 54.13 2.93 18.76
CA VAL A 909 53.77 3.89 19.83
C VAL A 909 54.80 5.01 19.93
N ASP A 910 56.09 4.69 19.75
CA ASP A 910 57.20 5.65 19.87
C ASP A 910 57.44 6.48 18.60
N GLY A 911 56.51 6.50 17.65
CA GLY A 911 56.60 7.32 16.43
C GLY A 911 57.48 6.75 15.32
N LEU A 912 58.01 5.54 15.46
CA LEU A 912 58.78 4.87 14.39
C LEU A 912 57.84 4.24 13.36
N LEU A 913 58.04 4.61 12.09
CA LEU A 913 57.43 4.00 10.89
C LEU A 913 58.49 3.18 10.16
N SER A 914 58.35 1.85 10.15
CA SER A 914 59.23 0.97 9.37
C SER A 914 58.50 0.39 8.15
N CYS A 915 59.21 0.36 7.02
CA CYS A 915 58.70 -0.06 5.72
C CYS A 915 59.48 -1.27 5.20
N PHE A 916 58.77 -2.37 4.92
CA PHE A 916 59.36 -3.65 4.54
C PHE A 916 58.88 -4.11 3.16
N GLU A 917 59.78 -4.69 2.35
CA GLU A 917 59.43 -5.24 1.04
C GLU A 917 58.60 -6.52 1.21
N LEU A 918 57.44 -6.55 0.57
CA LEU A 918 56.38 -7.53 0.83
C LEU A 918 56.83 -8.98 0.63
N ARG A 919 57.78 -9.25 -0.29
CA ARG A 919 58.15 -10.64 -0.66
C ARG A 919 59.38 -11.18 0.07
N SER A 920 60.30 -10.31 0.47
CA SER A 920 61.55 -10.68 1.15
C SER A 920 61.47 -10.54 2.68
N GLY A 921 60.74 -9.54 3.18
CA GLY A 921 60.84 -9.10 4.57
C GLY A 921 62.12 -8.33 4.88
N GLU A 922 62.79 -7.79 3.85
CA GLU A 922 63.89 -6.83 3.99
C GLU A 922 63.34 -5.42 4.26
N GLU A 923 64.10 -4.62 5.01
CA GLU A 923 63.74 -3.26 5.40
C GLU A 923 64.15 -2.30 4.28
N VAL A 924 63.17 -1.57 3.74
CA VAL A 924 63.34 -0.65 2.60
C VAL A 924 63.66 0.75 3.08
N ASN A 925 62.96 1.21 4.12
CA ASN A 925 63.10 2.54 4.70
C ASN A 925 62.51 2.54 6.12
N THR A 926 63.03 3.38 7.00
CA THR A 926 62.47 3.62 8.34
C THR A 926 62.56 5.10 8.66
N VAL A 927 61.46 5.68 9.14
CA VAL A 927 61.31 7.11 9.44
C VAL A 927 60.82 7.27 10.89
N GLN A 928 61.39 8.23 11.61
CA GLN A 928 61.02 8.58 12.98
C GLN A 928 60.20 9.88 12.98
N PHE A 929 59.06 9.88 13.67
CA PHE A 929 58.24 11.06 13.96
C PHE A 929 58.31 11.41 15.46
N ASP A 930 58.10 12.67 15.82
CA ASP A 930 58.18 13.14 17.22
C ASP A 930 56.95 12.76 18.08
N ALA A 931 55.94 12.13 17.48
CA ALA A 931 54.69 11.75 18.12
C ALA A 931 54.23 10.35 17.70
N ARG A 932 53.36 9.73 18.52
CA ARG A 932 52.76 8.42 18.27
C ARG A 932 52.04 8.38 16.93
N ILE A 933 52.29 7.35 16.12
CA ILE A 933 51.54 7.09 14.88
C ILE A 933 50.17 6.51 15.23
N GLU A 934 49.11 7.07 14.64
CA GLU A 934 47.72 6.67 14.83
C GLU A 934 47.13 6.04 13.56
N TYR A 935 47.33 6.69 12.40
CA TYR A 935 46.83 6.22 11.11
C TYR A 935 47.92 6.23 10.03
N ILE A 936 47.84 5.26 9.10
CA ILE A 936 48.69 5.18 7.91
C ILE A 936 47.81 4.82 6.72
N PHE A 937 47.73 5.71 5.74
CA PHE A 937 47.01 5.52 4.48
C PHE A 937 48.01 5.42 3.32
N VAL A 938 47.74 4.54 2.35
CA VAL A 938 48.61 4.29 1.20
C VAL A 938 47.77 4.21 -0.06
N SER A 939 48.14 4.94 -1.11
CA SER A 939 47.50 4.86 -2.43
C SER A 939 47.73 3.48 -3.07
N GLU A 940 46.73 2.89 -3.75
CA GLU A 940 46.84 1.52 -4.30
C GLU A 940 48.10 1.33 -5.17
N ARG A 941 48.47 2.32 -5.99
CA ARG A 941 49.66 2.25 -6.87
C ARG A 941 50.98 2.67 -6.21
N GLN A 942 51.01 2.79 -4.87
CA GLN A 942 52.18 3.15 -4.08
C GLN A 942 52.97 4.35 -4.62
N LYS A 943 52.24 5.42 -4.95
CA LYS A 943 52.85 6.71 -5.28
C LYS A 943 52.82 7.70 -4.14
N SER A 944 51.91 7.56 -3.19
CA SER A 944 51.67 8.53 -2.13
C SER A 944 51.24 7.84 -0.84
N VAL A 945 51.69 8.37 0.29
CA VAL A 945 51.46 7.88 1.66
C VAL A 945 51.08 9.05 2.56
N VAL A 946 50.07 8.87 3.41
CA VAL A 946 49.72 9.81 4.48
C VAL A 946 49.91 9.10 5.82
N VAL A 947 50.65 9.74 6.72
CA VAL A 947 50.87 9.29 8.10
C VAL A 947 50.26 10.34 9.02
N ILE A 948 49.45 9.90 9.97
CA ILE A 948 48.86 10.78 10.99
C ILE A 948 49.43 10.36 12.34
N CYS A 949 50.15 11.28 12.95
CA CYS A 949 50.66 11.16 14.32
C CYS A 949 49.83 12.08 15.23
N THR A 950 49.89 11.91 16.56
CA THR A 950 49.08 12.70 17.50
C THR A 950 49.23 14.22 17.28
N ASN A 951 48.18 14.84 16.74
CA ASN A 951 48.04 16.24 16.33
C ASN A 951 48.74 16.68 15.03
N GLU A 952 49.43 15.80 14.27
CA GLU A 952 50.19 16.18 13.05
C GLU A 952 50.06 15.18 11.89
N ILE A 953 49.67 15.69 10.72
CA ILE A 953 49.51 14.95 9.45
C ILE A 953 50.71 15.20 8.55
N PHE A 954 51.34 14.12 8.08
CA PHE A 954 52.47 14.12 7.15
C PHE A 954 52.07 13.45 5.82
N TYR A 955 52.47 14.06 4.71
CA TYR A 955 52.34 13.51 3.36
C TYR A 955 53.73 13.17 2.81
N ALA A 956 53.82 12.09 2.03
CA ALA A 956 54.98 11.76 1.21
C ALA A 956 54.53 11.22 -0.14
N ASP A 957 55.12 11.71 -1.23
CA ASP A 957 55.18 10.97 -2.48
C ASP A 957 56.38 10.01 -2.49
N THR A 958 56.20 8.85 -3.10
CA THR A 958 57.20 7.77 -3.18
C THR A 958 58.01 7.96 -4.46
N ILE A 959 59.25 8.43 -4.30
CA ILE A 959 60.21 8.62 -5.40
C ILE A 959 61.31 7.58 -5.25
N ASP A 960 61.51 6.76 -6.29
CA ASP A 960 62.52 5.70 -6.37
C ASP A 960 62.54 4.76 -5.13
N ASN A 961 61.35 4.37 -4.67
CA ASN A 961 61.08 3.58 -3.44
C ASN A 961 61.52 4.21 -2.11
N THR A 962 62.07 5.42 -2.11
CA THR A 962 62.27 6.22 -0.89
C THR A 962 61.03 7.04 -0.55
N LEU A 963 60.79 7.24 0.76
CA LEU A 963 59.70 8.09 1.26
C LEU A 963 60.30 9.41 1.72
N THR A 964 60.02 10.48 0.98
CA THR A 964 60.35 11.85 1.38
C THR A 964 59.08 12.53 1.88
N PHE A 965 58.96 12.65 3.21
CA PHE A 965 57.86 13.39 3.84
C PHE A 965 58.07 14.90 3.76
N ASP A 966 56.97 15.64 3.59
CA ASP A 966 56.98 17.11 3.60
C ASP A 966 57.41 17.66 4.97
N LYS A 967 58.19 18.76 4.93
CA LYS A 967 58.84 19.34 6.12
C LYS A 967 57.94 20.24 6.98
N SER A 968 56.67 20.34 6.64
CA SER A 968 55.68 21.19 7.32
C SER A 968 54.39 20.39 7.55
N PRO A 969 54.24 19.71 8.70
CA PRO A 969 53.04 18.93 8.98
C PRO A 969 51.79 19.81 9.17
N HIS A 970 50.65 19.27 8.74
CA HIS A 970 49.34 19.90 8.97
C HIS A 970 48.82 19.53 10.35
N ARG A 971 48.52 20.52 11.20
CA ARG A 971 48.04 20.26 12.57
C ARG A 971 46.57 19.90 12.63
N HIS A 972 46.19 18.95 13.50
CA HIS A 972 44.80 18.53 13.70
C HIS A 972 44.38 18.42 15.17
N ASN A 973 43.06 18.49 15.39
CA ASN A 973 42.38 18.16 16.66
C ASN A 973 41.24 17.11 16.49
N ALA A 974 41.02 16.60 15.27
CA ALA A 974 39.94 15.66 14.98
C ALA A 974 40.30 14.21 15.36
N THR A 975 39.29 13.37 15.52
CA THR A 975 39.38 12.00 16.08
C THR A 975 39.43 10.87 15.07
N ASP A 976 38.95 11.09 13.83
CA ASP A 976 38.95 10.07 12.76
C ASP A 976 39.15 10.72 11.38
N PHE A 977 39.76 9.95 10.47
CA PHE A 977 40.35 10.48 9.22
C PHE A 977 40.14 9.56 8.02
N LEU A 978 39.94 10.18 6.84
CA LEU A 978 39.95 9.48 5.55
C LEU A 978 40.68 10.33 4.49
N VAL A 979 41.23 9.67 3.47
CA VAL A 979 42.09 10.30 2.44
C VAL A 979 41.62 9.91 1.04
N ASP A 980 41.36 10.89 0.17
CA ASP A 980 41.08 10.69 -1.25
C ASP A 980 42.33 10.97 -2.09
N PHE A 981 43.20 9.97 -2.25
CA PHE A 981 44.47 10.11 -2.97
C PHE A 981 44.34 10.69 -4.40
N PRO A 982 43.35 10.32 -5.24
CA PRO A 982 43.16 10.94 -6.55
C PRO A 982 42.94 12.46 -6.56
N THR A 983 42.50 13.05 -5.43
CA THR A 983 42.27 14.51 -5.31
C THR A 983 43.09 15.17 -4.22
N CYS A 984 43.96 14.43 -3.53
CA CYS A 984 44.81 14.89 -2.42
C CYS A 984 44.05 15.62 -1.29
N TYR A 985 42.80 15.25 -1.03
CA TYR A 985 42.04 15.74 0.14
C TYR A 985 42.12 14.77 1.33
N VAL A 986 42.31 15.34 2.52
CA VAL A 986 42.06 14.68 3.80
C VAL A 986 40.72 15.16 4.35
N PHE A 987 39.87 14.22 4.76
CA PHE A 987 38.62 14.44 5.44
C PHE A 987 38.81 14.15 6.93
N ALA A 988 38.51 15.14 7.76
CA ALA A 988 38.56 15.04 9.22
C ALA A 988 37.13 15.17 9.77
N ILE A 989 36.74 14.23 10.61
CA ILE A 989 35.33 13.92 10.87
C ILE A 989 35.06 13.93 12.37
N GLN A 990 33.99 14.61 12.81
CA GLN A 990 33.65 14.73 14.22
C GLN A 990 32.13 14.84 14.45
N GLY A 991 31.52 13.80 15.02
CA GLY A 991 30.07 13.67 15.16
C GLY A 991 29.31 13.92 13.84
N ALA A 992 28.52 14.98 13.81
CA ALA A 992 27.76 15.43 12.64
C ALA A 992 28.41 16.62 11.90
N SER A 993 29.73 16.80 11.97
CA SER A 993 30.49 17.67 11.08
C SER A 993 31.57 16.91 10.29
N MET A 994 31.76 17.33 9.04
CA MET A 994 32.88 16.93 8.19
C MET A 994 33.61 18.20 7.77
N THR A 995 34.92 18.20 7.91
CA THR A 995 35.82 19.22 7.34
C THR A 995 36.78 18.55 6.36
N ARG A 996 37.25 19.28 5.36
CA ARG A 996 38.25 18.79 4.41
C ARG A 996 39.37 19.80 4.18
N ALA A 997 40.59 19.30 4.04
CA ALA A 997 41.77 20.08 3.69
C ALA A 997 42.46 19.45 2.47
N HIS A 998 42.97 20.28 1.55
CA HIS A 998 43.80 19.81 0.44
C HIS A 998 45.27 19.80 0.88
N LEU A 999 45.99 18.71 0.60
CA LEU A 999 47.32 18.46 1.19
C LEU A 999 48.40 19.48 0.77
N SER A 1000 48.21 20.22 -0.33
CA SER A 1000 49.14 21.28 -0.76
C SER A 1000 48.93 22.64 -0.10
N ASP A 1001 47.84 22.83 0.65
CA ASP A 1001 47.44 24.17 1.12
C ASP A 1001 48.02 24.44 2.51
N ASN A 1002 49.12 25.19 2.57
CA ASN A 1002 49.88 25.56 3.80
C ASN A 1002 49.11 26.47 4.80
N SER A 1003 47.79 26.38 4.87
CA SER A 1003 46.94 27.09 5.84
C SER A 1003 46.69 26.23 7.09
N GLU A 1004 46.75 26.84 8.28
CA GLU A 1004 46.30 26.17 9.52
C GLU A 1004 44.82 25.73 9.39
N ALA A 1005 44.58 24.45 9.16
CA ALA A 1005 43.25 23.88 9.15
C ALA A 1005 42.68 23.86 10.58
N LYS A 1006 41.80 24.81 10.89
CA LYS A 1006 41.15 24.90 12.21
C LYS A 1006 39.99 23.90 12.34
N TYR A 1007 40.35 22.68 12.71
CA TYR A 1007 39.40 21.64 13.10
C TYR A 1007 38.68 22.05 14.41
N MET A 1008 37.43 22.48 14.27
CA MET A 1008 36.55 22.95 15.36
C MET A 1008 35.79 21.77 15.99
N GLY A 1009 35.98 21.55 17.29
CA GLY A 1009 35.49 20.34 17.97
C GLY A 1009 34.18 20.49 18.75
N HIS A 1010 33.32 19.46 18.65
CA HIS A 1010 32.21 19.18 19.56
C HIS A 1010 32.20 17.69 19.92
N MET A 1011 31.73 17.34 21.12
CA MET A 1011 31.74 15.95 21.62
C MET A 1011 30.56 15.15 21.06
N ASN A 1012 30.85 14.14 20.23
CA ASN A 1012 30.01 12.96 19.98
C ASN A 1012 30.85 11.93 19.19
N ASP A 1013 30.88 10.68 19.66
CA ASP A 1013 31.78 9.65 19.12
C ASP A 1013 31.23 9.00 17.83
N ILE A 1014 31.96 9.16 16.73
CA ILE A 1014 31.76 8.38 15.49
C ILE A 1014 32.34 6.98 15.70
N VAL A 1015 31.64 5.96 15.21
CA VAL A 1015 32.05 4.55 15.38
C VAL A 1015 32.66 3.98 14.11
N VAL A 1016 32.24 4.43 12.92
CA VAL A 1016 32.78 3.99 11.62
C VAL A 1016 32.65 5.10 10.58
N ALA A 1017 33.68 5.29 9.74
CA ALA A 1017 33.62 6.08 8.51
C ALA A 1017 34.09 5.27 7.28
N LYS A 1018 33.55 5.57 6.09
CA LYS A 1018 33.92 4.91 4.83
C LYS A 1018 33.79 5.83 3.62
N LEU A 1019 34.87 5.97 2.85
CA LEU A 1019 34.94 6.67 1.57
C LEU A 1019 34.57 5.73 0.39
N ASP A 1020 33.91 6.27 -0.64
CA ASP A 1020 33.67 5.62 -1.93
C ASP A 1020 34.96 5.57 -2.79
N THR A 1021 35.40 4.38 -3.22
CA THR A 1021 36.70 4.19 -3.88
C THR A 1021 36.69 4.33 -5.41
N ASN A 1022 35.51 4.36 -6.05
CA ASN A 1022 35.32 4.56 -7.51
C ASN A 1022 36.01 3.61 -8.51
N ASP A 1023 36.83 2.63 -8.09
CA ASP A 1023 37.71 1.81 -8.97
C ASP A 1023 37.02 0.98 -10.08
N GLY A 1024 35.68 0.92 -10.09
CA GLY A 1024 34.89 0.07 -10.98
C GLY A 1024 34.30 0.74 -12.24
N ILE A 1025 34.32 2.08 -12.36
CA ILE A 1025 33.51 2.79 -13.37
C ILE A 1025 34.40 3.58 -14.35
N SER A 1026 34.78 2.94 -15.45
CA SER A 1026 35.79 3.46 -16.40
C SER A 1026 35.39 4.67 -17.27
N ASN A 1027 34.12 5.07 -17.28
CA ASN A 1027 33.55 5.94 -18.33
C ASN A 1027 32.91 7.25 -17.80
N GLY A 1028 33.19 7.67 -16.56
CA GLY A 1028 32.63 8.88 -15.95
C GLY A 1028 33.63 10.04 -15.85
N PRO A 1029 33.22 11.31 -16.00
CA PRO A 1029 34.11 12.45 -15.78
C PRO A 1029 34.38 12.65 -14.27
N GLY A 1030 35.66 12.71 -13.91
CA GLY A 1030 36.15 13.04 -12.56
C GLY A 1030 36.74 11.86 -11.79
N ASN A 1031 38.07 11.86 -11.64
CA ASN A 1031 38.84 10.92 -10.81
C ASN A 1031 38.90 11.45 -9.37
N GLY A 1032 38.08 10.89 -8.48
CA GLY A 1032 38.01 11.30 -7.07
C GLY A 1032 36.80 10.70 -6.37
N ALA A 1033 36.87 10.54 -5.05
CA ALA A 1033 35.75 10.05 -4.26
C ALA A 1033 34.52 10.96 -4.40
N ARG A 1034 33.32 10.36 -4.47
CA ARG A 1034 32.06 11.10 -4.69
C ARG A 1034 31.22 11.18 -3.43
N LEU A 1035 31.20 10.11 -2.64
CA LEU A 1035 30.42 10.00 -1.43
C LEU A 1035 31.31 9.57 -0.25
N LEU A 1036 30.97 10.08 0.93
CA LEU A 1036 31.45 9.62 2.24
C LEU A 1036 30.25 9.11 3.03
N ALA A 1037 30.42 8.06 3.84
CA ALA A 1037 29.44 7.64 4.85
C ALA A 1037 30.07 7.57 6.25
N THR A 1038 29.33 7.99 7.28
CA THR A 1038 29.77 8.00 8.69
C THR A 1038 28.64 7.47 9.59
N ALA A 1039 28.97 6.72 10.65
CA ALA A 1039 28.01 6.13 11.56
C ALA A 1039 28.21 6.58 13.02
N GLU A 1040 27.13 7.02 13.66
CA GLU A 1040 27.06 7.29 15.10
C GLU A 1040 26.69 6.03 15.89
N SER A 1041 27.00 6.04 17.19
CA SER A 1041 26.75 4.92 18.10
C SER A 1041 25.26 4.58 18.29
N ASP A 1042 24.36 5.52 18.01
CA ASP A 1042 22.90 5.36 18.06
C ASP A 1042 22.31 4.51 16.91
N GLY A 1043 23.11 4.19 15.88
CA GLY A 1043 22.65 3.48 14.68
C GLY A 1043 22.20 4.40 13.54
N THR A 1044 22.50 5.70 13.61
CA THR A 1044 22.42 6.64 12.50
C THR A 1044 23.60 6.45 11.54
N VAL A 1045 23.35 6.52 10.24
CA VAL A 1045 24.37 6.73 9.20
C VAL A 1045 24.09 8.04 8.47
N TYR A 1046 25.11 8.87 8.27
CA TYR A 1046 25.06 10.06 7.42
C TYR A 1046 25.82 9.78 6.12
N VAL A 1047 25.37 10.38 5.01
CA VAL A 1047 26.08 10.34 3.73
C VAL A 1047 26.35 11.78 3.27
N TRP A 1048 27.56 12.07 2.77
CA TRP A 1048 28.08 13.41 2.45
C TRP A 1048 28.63 13.45 1.00
N ASP A 1049 28.59 14.60 0.31
CA ASP A 1049 29.32 14.77 -0.96
C ASP A 1049 30.77 15.14 -0.65
N ALA A 1050 31.72 14.26 -0.97
CA ALA A 1050 33.14 14.46 -0.71
C ALA A 1050 33.73 15.68 -1.48
N ARG A 1051 33.03 16.16 -2.50
CA ARG A 1051 33.52 17.16 -3.45
C ARG A 1051 32.83 18.53 -3.29
N ALA A 1052 31.93 18.68 -2.32
CA ALA A 1052 31.28 19.96 -2.00
C ALA A 1052 32.34 21.03 -1.66
N SER A 1053 32.16 22.25 -2.16
CA SER A 1053 33.22 23.27 -2.19
C SER A 1053 33.46 24.02 -0.88
N SER A 1054 32.56 23.91 0.10
CA SER A 1054 32.65 24.59 1.40
C SER A 1054 33.47 23.81 2.44
N GLN A 1055 34.12 24.53 3.37
CA GLN A 1055 34.87 23.90 4.47
C GLN A 1055 33.96 23.20 5.49
N GLU A 1056 32.75 23.70 5.68
CA GLU A 1056 31.65 23.02 6.37
C GLU A 1056 30.71 22.41 5.34
N CYS A 1057 30.30 21.16 5.53
CA CYS A 1057 29.38 20.45 4.64
C CYS A 1057 28.21 19.87 5.44
N GLU A 1058 26.97 20.10 4.99
CA GLU A 1058 25.81 19.34 5.46
C GLU A 1058 25.81 17.92 4.87
N PRO A 1059 25.24 16.92 5.56
CA PRO A 1059 25.00 15.61 4.96
C PRO A 1059 23.96 15.71 3.85
N ILE A 1060 24.12 14.92 2.78
CA ILE A 1060 23.12 14.71 1.74
C ILE A 1060 21.87 14.06 2.36
N ILE A 1061 22.06 13.06 3.23
CA ILE A 1061 20.99 12.31 3.87
C ILE A 1061 21.42 11.73 5.23
N LYS A 1062 20.45 11.61 6.14
CA LYS A 1062 20.54 10.93 7.44
C LYS A 1062 19.65 9.69 7.41
N ILE A 1063 20.26 8.51 7.58
CA ILE A 1063 19.60 7.20 7.56
C ILE A 1063 19.56 6.66 8.99
N HIS A 1064 18.37 6.58 9.58
CA HIS A 1064 18.16 5.92 10.87
C HIS A 1064 17.95 4.42 10.63
N THR A 1065 18.93 3.58 10.97
CA THR A 1065 18.83 2.13 10.68
C THR A 1065 17.99 1.36 11.71
N GLY A 1066 17.70 1.98 12.86
CA GLY A 1066 17.02 1.36 14.00
C GLY A 1066 17.84 0.27 14.71
N ILE A 1067 19.13 0.13 14.40
CA ILE A 1067 19.98 -0.96 14.86
C ILE A 1067 21.35 -0.42 15.30
N SER A 1068 21.62 -0.54 16.60
CA SER A 1068 22.82 -0.04 17.26
C SER A 1068 23.59 -1.16 18.00
N PRO A 1069 24.91 -1.02 18.19
CA PRO A 1069 25.80 -0.11 17.46
C PRO A 1069 26.11 -0.63 16.05
N ILE A 1070 26.41 0.29 15.13
CA ILE A 1070 26.99 -0.04 13.82
C ILE A 1070 28.47 -0.36 14.02
N THR A 1071 28.97 -1.34 13.27
CA THR A 1071 30.35 -1.87 13.41
C THR A 1071 31.16 -1.80 12.13
N HIS A 1072 30.48 -1.85 10.97
CA HIS A 1072 31.12 -1.86 9.66
C HIS A 1072 30.24 -1.14 8.63
N LEU A 1073 30.87 -0.35 7.77
CA LEU A 1073 30.27 0.30 6.60
C LEU A 1073 31.06 -0.09 5.35
N GLU A 1074 30.36 -0.38 4.25
CA GLU A 1074 30.96 -0.41 2.91
C GLU A 1074 30.12 0.45 1.96
N LEU A 1075 30.77 1.30 1.17
CA LEU A 1075 30.14 2.34 0.36
C LEU A 1075 30.57 2.24 -1.11
N SER A 1076 29.67 2.61 -2.00
CA SER A 1076 29.89 2.72 -3.44
C SER A 1076 29.02 3.85 -4.01
N PRO A 1077 29.15 4.22 -5.29
CA PRO A 1077 28.33 5.29 -5.89
C PRO A 1077 26.83 4.96 -5.98
N LEU A 1078 26.46 3.69 -5.76
CA LEU A 1078 25.13 3.12 -6.05
C LEU A 1078 24.45 2.44 -4.85
N ILE A 1079 25.21 1.87 -3.91
CA ILE A 1079 24.70 1.22 -2.68
C ILE A 1079 25.58 1.51 -1.46
N LEU A 1080 24.95 1.44 -0.28
CA LEU A 1080 25.55 1.47 1.05
C LEU A 1080 25.24 0.16 1.78
N LEU A 1081 26.27 -0.49 2.34
CA LEU A 1081 26.14 -1.69 3.18
C LEU A 1081 26.42 -1.32 4.64
N VAL A 1082 25.54 -1.74 5.56
CA VAL A 1082 25.65 -1.44 7.00
C VAL A 1082 25.61 -2.73 7.82
N GLY A 1083 26.68 -3.02 8.55
CA GLY A 1083 26.83 -4.17 9.44
C GLY A 1083 26.85 -3.78 10.93
N SER A 1084 26.06 -4.46 11.77
CA SER A 1084 25.91 -4.14 13.20
C SER A 1084 26.50 -5.18 14.16
N ALA A 1085 26.67 -4.77 15.42
CA ALA A 1085 27.04 -5.68 16.51
C ALA A 1085 25.97 -6.73 16.84
N SER A 1086 24.71 -6.47 16.49
CA SER A 1086 23.60 -7.41 16.64
C SER A 1086 23.48 -8.46 15.52
N GLY A 1087 24.42 -8.46 14.56
CA GLY A 1087 24.46 -9.42 13.45
C GLY A 1087 23.55 -9.07 12.28
N PHE A 1088 23.07 -7.83 12.19
CA PHE A 1088 22.37 -7.33 11.02
C PHE A 1088 23.35 -6.94 9.92
N LEU A 1089 22.95 -7.18 8.67
CA LEU A 1089 23.58 -6.61 7.48
C LEU A 1089 22.51 -6.15 6.50
N GLY A 1090 22.36 -4.84 6.37
CA GLY A 1090 21.43 -4.17 5.46
C GLY A 1090 22.11 -3.57 4.25
N VAL A 1091 21.36 -3.48 3.16
CA VAL A 1091 21.70 -2.76 1.93
C VAL A 1091 20.76 -1.56 1.83
N PHE A 1092 21.29 -0.36 1.62
CA PHE A 1092 20.56 0.90 1.56
C PHE A 1092 20.93 1.68 0.30
N CYS A 1093 20.03 2.54 -0.17
CA CYS A 1093 20.30 3.51 -1.23
C CYS A 1093 21.05 4.71 -0.64
N PRO A 1094 22.26 5.08 -1.12
CA PRO A 1094 23.04 6.18 -0.56
C PRO A 1094 22.49 7.58 -0.91
N LEU A 1095 21.51 7.68 -1.81
CA LEU A 1095 20.87 8.96 -2.19
C LEU A 1095 19.49 9.14 -1.54
N SER A 1096 18.60 8.14 -1.63
CA SER A 1096 17.24 8.21 -1.05
C SER A 1096 17.13 7.65 0.36
N GLY A 1097 18.15 6.93 0.86
CA GLY A 1097 18.15 6.33 2.20
C GLY A 1097 17.35 5.04 2.32
N ASP A 1098 16.58 4.67 1.29
CA ASP A 1098 15.70 3.49 1.27
C ASP A 1098 16.44 2.21 1.62
N HIS A 1099 15.84 1.37 2.48
CA HIS A 1099 16.28 0.00 2.69
C HIS A 1099 15.98 -0.86 1.45
N ILE A 1100 17.02 -1.38 0.80
CA ILE A 1100 16.91 -2.16 -0.44
C ILE A 1100 16.70 -3.66 -0.14
N ARG A 1101 17.51 -4.22 0.77
CA ARG A 1101 17.48 -5.65 1.14
C ARG A 1101 18.20 -5.89 2.48
N THR A 1102 17.81 -6.92 3.23
CA THR A 1102 18.61 -7.46 4.35
C THR A 1102 19.34 -8.71 3.89
N ILE A 1103 20.68 -8.75 3.99
CA ILE A 1103 21.48 -9.94 3.62
C ILE A 1103 21.50 -10.95 4.78
N HIS A 1104 21.63 -10.45 6.02
CA HIS A 1104 21.71 -11.24 7.25
C HIS A 1104 21.01 -10.55 8.42
N SER A 1105 20.38 -11.33 9.29
CA SER A 1105 19.57 -10.85 10.43
C SER A 1105 19.52 -11.81 11.63
N LYS A 1106 20.37 -12.85 11.66
CA LYS A 1106 20.34 -13.87 12.72
C LYS A 1106 21.15 -13.38 13.94
N ARG A 1107 20.48 -13.22 15.09
CA ARG A 1107 21.02 -12.69 16.37
C ARG A 1107 22.01 -13.65 17.07
N PHE A 1108 23.13 -14.01 16.43
CA PHE A 1108 24.10 -14.97 17.00
C PHE A 1108 25.58 -14.56 16.93
N ALA A 1109 25.95 -13.53 16.17
CA ALA A 1109 27.29 -12.94 16.22
C ALA A 1109 27.32 -11.52 15.62
N SER A 1110 28.24 -10.69 16.13
CA SER A 1110 28.57 -9.36 15.58
C SER A 1110 29.11 -9.47 14.15
N CYS A 1111 28.85 -8.44 13.33
CA CYS A 1111 29.55 -8.24 12.06
C CYS A 1111 31.03 -7.87 12.37
N SER A 1112 31.96 -8.73 11.93
CA SER A 1112 33.38 -8.69 12.30
C SER A 1112 34.31 -8.22 11.18
N SER A 1113 33.87 -8.34 9.93
CA SER A 1113 34.47 -7.74 8.73
C SER A 1113 33.40 -7.76 7.62
N LEU A 1114 33.50 -6.83 6.66
CA LEU A 1114 32.54 -6.60 5.57
C LEU A 1114 33.31 -6.19 4.31
N SER A 1115 32.94 -6.71 3.13
CA SER A 1115 33.63 -6.39 1.88
C SER A 1115 32.72 -6.52 0.66
N ILE A 1116 32.92 -5.64 -0.33
CA ILE A 1116 32.19 -5.61 -1.61
C ILE A 1116 33.17 -5.68 -2.80
N ASP A 1117 32.75 -6.35 -3.87
CA ASP A 1117 33.44 -6.33 -5.15
C ASP A 1117 33.15 -5.02 -5.89
N THR A 1118 34.13 -4.10 -5.87
CA THR A 1118 34.07 -2.80 -6.56
C THR A 1118 33.84 -2.90 -8.07
N SER A 1119 34.18 -4.04 -8.69
CA SER A 1119 34.04 -4.24 -10.15
C SER A 1119 32.65 -4.68 -10.60
N SER A 1120 31.84 -5.28 -9.72
CA SER A 1120 30.50 -5.77 -10.06
C SER A 1120 29.37 -5.15 -9.25
N LEU A 1121 29.69 -4.51 -8.11
CA LEU A 1121 28.77 -3.82 -7.18
C LEU A 1121 27.52 -4.63 -6.80
N THR A 1122 27.60 -5.96 -6.95
CA THR A 1122 26.51 -6.94 -6.73
C THR A 1122 27.04 -8.22 -6.06
N ARG A 1123 28.33 -8.28 -5.74
CA ARG A 1123 29.02 -9.39 -5.08
C ARG A 1123 29.79 -8.90 -3.86
N GLY A 1124 29.98 -9.77 -2.87
CA GLY A 1124 30.74 -9.44 -1.66
C GLY A 1124 30.64 -10.52 -0.59
N GLY A 1125 30.98 -10.16 0.63
CA GLY A 1125 30.77 -11.01 1.80
C GLY A 1125 30.81 -10.26 3.13
N ALA A 1126 30.47 -10.95 4.20
CA ALA A 1126 30.56 -10.48 5.57
C ALA A 1126 30.76 -11.63 6.56
N ALA A 1127 31.56 -11.39 7.60
CA ALA A 1127 31.90 -12.37 8.63
C ALA A 1127 31.08 -12.11 9.91
N PHE A 1128 30.40 -13.16 10.41
CA PHE A 1128 29.61 -13.15 11.63
C PHE A 1128 30.14 -14.23 12.59
N GLY A 1129 31.07 -13.85 13.46
CA GLY A 1129 31.74 -14.80 14.36
C GLY A 1129 32.48 -15.89 13.58
N LYS A 1130 31.98 -17.13 13.57
CA LYS A 1130 32.60 -18.26 12.83
C LYS A 1130 32.07 -18.41 11.40
N ILE A 1131 30.98 -17.73 11.05
CA ILE A 1131 30.25 -17.93 9.79
C ILE A 1131 30.64 -16.84 8.80
N LEU A 1132 31.11 -17.24 7.63
CA LEU A 1132 31.35 -16.34 6.51
C LEU A 1132 30.16 -16.43 5.54
N THR A 1133 29.54 -15.29 5.25
CA THR A 1133 28.43 -15.18 4.30
C THR A 1133 28.90 -14.46 3.04
N CYS A 1134 29.03 -15.19 1.94
CA CYS A 1134 29.30 -14.64 0.62
C CYS A 1134 27.97 -14.43 -0.14
N PHE A 1135 27.92 -13.43 -1.01
CA PHE A 1135 26.76 -13.15 -1.86
C PHE A 1135 27.16 -12.78 -3.30
N ASP A 1136 26.31 -13.16 -4.24
CA ASP A 1136 26.40 -12.82 -5.67
C ASP A 1136 25.00 -12.62 -6.24
N PHE A 1137 24.60 -11.36 -6.39
CA PHE A 1137 23.31 -10.95 -6.96
C PHE A 1137 23.45 -10.51 -8.42
N SER A 1138 24.55 -10.86 -9.10
CA SER A 1138 24.77 -10.50 -10.51
C SER A 1138 23.83 -11.22 -11.49
N LYS A 1139 23.19 -12.31 -11.06
CA LYS A 1139 22.29 -13.16 -11.87
C LYS A 1139 20.83 -13.04 -11.44
N LEU A 1140 19.97 -12.73 -12.42
CA LEU A 1140 18.55 -13.06 -12.41
C LEU A 1140 18.40 -14.49 -12.97
N SER A 1141 17.57 -15.33 -12.35
CA SER A 1141 17.65 -16.79 -12.52
C SER A 1141 16.71 -17.37 -13.57
N ARG A 1142 17.25 -17.66 -14.76
CA ARG A 1142 16.83 -18.82 -15.58
C ARG A 1142 18.07 -19.67 -15.92
N ASN A 1143 17.88 -20.98 -16.09
CA ASN A 1143 18.97 -21.96 -16.17
C ASN A 1143 19.84 -21.80 -17.43
N LEU A 1144 21.17 -21.97 -17.30
CA LEU A 1144 21.98 -22.81 -18.22
C LEU A 1144 23.43 -23.02 -17.72
N LYS A 1145 24.15 -23.92 -18.41
CA LYS A 1145 25.51 -24.39 -18.07
C LYS A 1145 26.59 -23.32 -18.30
N PRO A 1146 27.71 -23.33 -17.56
CA PRO A 1146 28.81 -22.41 -17.79
C PRO A 1146 29.50 -22.66 -19.14
N ARG A 1147 29.93 -21.59 -19.81
CA ARG A 1147 30.87 -21.66 -20.94
C ARG A 1147 31.96 -20.58 -20.84
N SER A 1148 33.02 -20.77 -21.61
CA SER A 1148 34.35 -20.18 -21.39
C SER A 1148 34.52 -18.74 -21.90
N SER A 1149 35.40 -18.01 -21.21
CA SER A 1149 35.85 -16.66 -21.55
C SER A 1149 36.42 -16.50 -22.98
N ARG A 1150 36.07 -15.37 -23.63
CA ARG A 1150 36.93 -14.67 -24.61
C ARG A 1150 36.89 -13.15 -24.32
N LYS A 1151 37.79 -12.39 -24.95
CA LYS A 1151 38.03 -10.95 -24.72
C LYS A 1151 37.64 -10.11 -25.94
N SER A 1152 37.73 -8.78 -25.74
CA SER A 1152 37.99 -7.70 -26.71
C SER A 1152 36.90 -7.30 -27.72
N SER A 1153 36.05 -6.36 -27.28
CA SER A 1153 36.04 -4.98 -27.80
C SER A 1153 35.84 -4.75 -29.32
N VAL A 1154 34.67 -5.14 -29.83
CA VAL A 1154 33.87 -4.32 -30.75
C VAL A 1154 32.42 -4.44 -30.28
N ILE A 1155 31.65 -3.34 -30.23
CA ILE A 1155 30.19 -3.45 -30.00
C ILE A 1155 29.58 -3.93 -31.32
N THR A 1156 29.10 -5.16 -31.35
CA THR A 1156 28.51 -5.77 -32.54
C THR A 1156 27.04 -5.38 -32.68
N ARG A 1157 26.44 -5.69 -33.84
CA ARG A 1157 24.99 -5.54 -34.03
C ARG A 1157 24.21 -6.46 -33.08
N ASP A 1158 24.79 -7.61 -32.74
CA ASP A 1158 24.24 -8.56 -31.77
C ASP A 1158 24.29 -7.99 -30.34
N ASP A 1159 25.34 -7.25 -29.95
CA ASP A 1159 25.38 -6.57 -28.64
C ASP A 1159 24.33 -5.46 -28.54
N ILE A 1160 24.06 -4.73 -29.64
CA ILE A 1160 23.00 -3.71 -29.69
C ILE A 1160 21.61 -4.37 -29.66
N GLN A 1161 21.42 -5.46 -30.40
CA GLN A 1161 20.17 -6.22 -30.32
C GLN A 1161 19.98 -6.82 -28.92
N GLN A 1162 21.05 -7.33 -28.31
CA GLN A 1162 21.03 -7.88 -26.94
C GLN A 1162 20.67 -6.80 -25.92
N ASP A 1163 21.14 -5.56 -26.04
CA ASP A 1163 20.75 -4.45 -25.14
C ASP A 1163 19.34 -3.90 -25.43
N ILE A 1164 18.85 -4.01 -26.66
CA ILE A 1164 17.44 -3.76 -27.02
C ILE A 1164 16.53 -4.85 -26.43
N ASP A 1165 16.92 -6.12 -26.53
CA ASP A 1165 16.19 -7.26 -25.99
C ASP A 1165 16.22 -7.24 -24.44
N ASP A 1166 17.36 -6.89 -23.81
CA ASP A 1166 17.48 -6.63 -22.36
C ASP A 1166 16.56 -5.46 -21.92
N GLN A 1167 16.37 -4.46 -22.79
CA GLN A 1167 15.42 -3.36 -22.56
C GLN A 1167 13.97 -3.83 -22.73
N ILE A 1168 13.64 -4.64 -23.72
CA ILE A 1168 12.29 -5.21 -23.93
C ILE A 1168 11.92 -6.15 -22.79
N ASP A 1169 12.78 -7.09 -22.39
CA ASP A 1169 12.58 -7.96 -21.22
C ASP A 1169 12.43 -7.13 -19.93
N MET A 1170 13.19 -6.03 -19.78
CA MET A 1170 13.01 -5.10 -18.65
C MET A 1170 11.63 -4.44 -18.65
N LEU A 1171 11.14 -3.96 -19.82
CA LEU A 1171 9.84 -3.32 -20.02
C LEU A 1171 8.68 -4.31 -19.80
N GLU A 1172 8.79 -5.54 -20.32
CA GLU A 1172 7.76 -6.57 -20.17
C GLU A 1172 7.71 -7.10 -18.73
N GLU A 1173 8.85 -7.37 -18.07
CA GLU A 1173 8.85 -7.79 -16.66
C GLU A 1173 8.39 -6.68 -15.71
N GLU A 1174 8.70 -5.39 -15.94
CA GLU A 1174 8.13 -4.30 -15.12
C GLU A 1174 6.62 -4.14 -15.39
N GLY A 1175 6.19 -4.36 -16.64
CA GLY A 1175 4.77 -4.44 -16.98
C GLY A 1175 4.08 -5.66 -16.36
N GLU A 1176 4.76 -6.78 -16.13
CA GLU A 1176 4.26 -7.94 -15.38
C GLU A 1176 4.29 -7.71 -13.87
N ASP A 1177 5.34 -7.09 -13.31
CA ASP A 1177 5.44 -6.78 -11.88
C ASP A 1177 4.31 -5.84 -11.47
N GLU A 1178 4.07 -4.77 -12.24
CA GLU A 1178 2.98 -3.82 -11.96
C GLU A 1178 1.61 -4.49 -12.15
N ARG A 1179 1.43 -5.36 -13.17
CA ARG A 1179 0.21 -6.17 -13.32
C ARG A 1179 0.02 -7.16 -12.18
N LYS A 1180 1.07 -7.86 -11.71
CA LYS A 1180 1.01 -8.78 -10.56
C LYS A 1180 0.74 -8.02 -9.26
N ARG A 1181 1.30 -6.82 -9.10
CA ARG A 1181 1.05 -5.94 -7.96
C ARG A 1181 -0.39 -5.46 -7.94
N GLN A 1182 -0.90 -4.92 -9.06
CA GLN A 1182 -2.31 -4.53 -9.18
C GLN A 1182 -3.25 -5.72 -9.01
N TRP A 1183 -3.00 -6.85 -9.68
CA TRP A 1183 -3.80 -8.07 -9.56
C TRP A 1183 -3.83 -8.63 -8.13
N ASN A 1184 -2.71 -8.60 -7.41
CA ASN A 1184 -2.67 -8.98 -5.99
C ASN A 1184 -3.45 -8.00 -5.10
N LEU A 1185 -3.32 -6.67 -5.32
CA LEU A 1185 -4.09 -5.66 -4.58
C LEU A 1185 -5.61 -5.73 -4.89
N GLU A 1186 -5.99 -5.92 -6.15
CA GLU A 1186 -7.37 -6.08 -6.60
C GLU A 1186 -8.01 -7.34 -6.03
N ARG A 1187 -7.26 -8.46 -6.00
CA ARG A 1187 -7.70 -9.72 -5.40
C ARG A 1187 -7.80 -9.63 -3.86
N TRP A 1188 -6.97 -8.80 -3.22
CA TRP A 1188 -7.03 -8.53 -1.77
C TRP A 1188 -8.18 -7.60 -1.37
N ASN A 1189 -8.65 -6.74 -2.27
CA ASN A 1189 -9.84 -5.88 -2.07
C ASN A 1189 -11.18 -6.66 -2.14
N GLY A 1190 -11.17 -8.00 -2.26
CA GLY A 1190 -12.35 -8.80 -2.58
C GLY A 1190 -12.89 -9.73 -1.48
N ASN A 1191 -12.04 -10.53 -0.82
CA ASN A 1191 -12.46 -11.57 0.12
C ASN A 1191 -11.33 -12.02 1.07
N ALA A 1192 -11.66 -12.83 2.07
CA ALA A 1192 -10.73 -13.41 3.05
C ALA A 1192 -9.71 -14.40 2.45
N VAL A 1193 -8.71 -14.78 3.26
CA VAL A 1193 -7.49 -15.52 2.85
C VAL A 1193 -7.76 -16.97 2.40
N ASN A 1194 -8.88 -17.55 2.82
CA ASN A 1194 -9.32 -18.93 2.60
C ASN A 1194 -9.30 -19.34 1.11
N GLY A 1195 -8.16 -19.82 0.61
CA GLY A 1195 -8.01 -20.28 -0.78
C GLY A 1195 -6.61 -20.12 -1.39
N LEU A 1196 -5.70 -19.36 -0.77
CA LEU A 1196 -4.29 -19.35 -1.18
C LEU A 1196 -3.61 -20.66 -0.79
N ASN A 1197 -2.87 -21.30 -1.71
CA ASN A 1197 -2.04 -22.44 -1.33
C ASN A 1197 -0.73 -21.98 -0.66
N ASN A 1198 -0.08 -22.87 0.10
CA ASN A 1198 1.13 -22.56 0.89
C ASN A 1198 2.27 -21.90 0.10
N ARG A 1199 2.31 -22.08 -1.23
CA ARG A 1199 3.33 -21.47 -2.10
C ARG A 1199 2.93 -20.05 -2.54
N GLU A 1200 1.66 -19.83 -2.85
CA GLU A 1200 1.12 -18.50 -3.16
C GLU A 1200 1.13 -17.59 -1.93
N ALA A 1201 0.84 -18.13 -0.74
CA ALA A 1201 0.97 -17.40 0.51
C ALA A 1201 2.44 -17.05 0.85
N LEU A 1202 3.39 -17.91 0.47
CA LEU A 1202 4.83 -17.64 0.62
C LEU A 1202 5.30 -16.56 -0.38
N ASP A 1203 4.91 -16.65 -1.65
CA ASP A 1203 5.21 -15.64 -2.67
C ASP A 1203 4.58 -14.28 -2.32
N LEU A 1204 3.40 -14.26 -1.68
CA LEU A 1204 2.76 -13.05 -1.15
C LEU A 1204 3.59 -12.44 0.00
N GLY A 1205 4.03 -13.24 0.97
CA GLY A 1205 4.89 -12.79 2.07
C GLY A 1205 6.24 -12.24 1.59
N LEU A 1206 6.81 -12.85 0.54
CA LEU A 1206 8.06 -12.40 -0.09
C LEU A 1206 7.92 -11.10 -0.93
N LEU A 1207 6.69 -10.67 -1.24
CA LEU A 1207 6.38 -9.44 -1.98
C LEU A 1207 6.05 -8.24 -1.08
N MET A 1208 5.78 -8.46 0.21
CA MET A 1208 5.57 -7.37 1.17
C MET A 1208 6.87 -6.60 1.41
N SER A 1209 6.80 -5.27 1.46
CA SER A 1209 7.95 -4.47 1.86
C SER A 1209 8.25 -4.68 3.35
N LYS A 1210 9.50 -4.41 3.75
CA LYS A 1210 9.90 -4.55 5.16
C LYS A 1210 9.16 -3.57 6.08
N GLU A 1211 8.63 -2.47 5.56
CA GLU A 1211 7.75 -1.55 6.30
C GLU A 1211 6.34 -2.12 6.48
N GLU A 1212 5.85 -2.92 5.52
CA GLU A 1212 4.57 -3.64 5.63
C GLU A 1212 4.69 -4.87 6.53
N GLU A 1213 5.80 -5.62 6.48
CA GLU A 1213 6.14 -6.64 7.48
C GLU A 1213 6.25 -6.02 8.88
N ILE A 1214 6.97 -4.90 9.04
CA ILE A 1214 7.13 -4.24 10.34
C ILE A 1214 5.79 -3.67 10.82
N LYS A 1215 4.96 -3.06 9.97
CA LYS A 1215 3.59 -2.67 10.35
C LYS A 1215 2.77 -3.86 10.81
N MET A 1216 2.74 -4.95 10.05
CA MET A 1216 1.94 -6.14 10.42
C MET A 1216 2.49 -6.85 11.67
N ALA A 1217 3.80 -6.85 11.89
CA ALA A 1217 4.43 -7.39 13.11
C ALA A 1217 4.25 -6.47 14.33
N SER A 1218 4.22 -5.15 14.15
CA SER A 1218 3.82 -4.18 15.18
C SER A 1218 2.36 -4.43 15.56
N ILE A 1219 1.46 -4.42 14.58
CA ILE A 1219 0.03 -4.73 14.74
C ILE A 1219 -0.18 -6.08 15.45
N ALA A 1220 0.58 -7.12 15.12
CA ALA A 1220 0.48 -8.44 15.77
C ALA A 1220 1.06 -8.48 17.20
N SER A 1221 2.13 -7.74 17.49
CA SER A 1221 2.80 -7.76 18.80
C SER A 1221 2.22 -6.76 19.81
N GLU A 1222 1.64 -5.65 19.35
CA GLU A 1222 1.01 -4.62 20.19
C GLU A 1222 -0.44 -4.97 20.54
N ASN A 1223 -1.17 -5.68 19.66
CA ASN A 1223 -2.58 -6.00 19.92
C ASN A 1223 -2.82 -7.10 20.96
N GLY A 1224 -1.84 -7.96 21.27
CA GLY A 1224 -1.96 -8.99 22.31
C GLY A 1224 -3.13 -9.96 22.18
N LEU A 1225 -3.76 -10.05 21.00
CA LEU A 1225 -4.86 -10.95 20.71
C LEU A 1225 -4.30 -12.33 20.34
N GLN A 1226 -4.57 -13.32 21.19
CA GLN A 1226 -4.24 -14.73 20.91
C GLN A 1226 -5.18 -15.38 19.88
N GLU A 1227 -6.10 -14.60 19.29
CA GLU A 1227 -7.12 -15.01 18.32
C GLU A 1227 -7.16 -13.98 17.16
N VAL A 1228 -6.11 -13.95 16.35
CA VAL A 1228 -6.17 -13.53 14.95
C VAL A 1228 -5.63 -14.68 14.13
N ASP A 1229 -6.55 -15.33 13.40
CA ASP A 1229 -6.42 -16.52 12.56
C ASP A 1229 -5.16 -17.37 12.67
N GLU A 1230 -5.37 -18.66 12.96
CA GLU A 1230 -4.36 -19.70 12.79
C GLU A 1230 -3.72 -19.64 11.40
N GLU A 1231 -4.42 -19.18 10.35
CA GLU A 1231 -3.84 -18.93 9.02
C GLU A 1231 -2.80 -17.80 8.98
N LEU A 1232 -3.02 -16.64 9.61
CA LEU A 1232 -2.01 -15.57 9.62
C LEU A 1232 -0.83 -15.97 10.50
N ALA A 1233 -1.11 -16.63 11.63
CA ALA A 1233 -0.09 -17.26 12.46
C ALA A 1233 0.68 -18.35 11.68
N TYR A 1234 0.02 -19.11 10.80
CA TYR A 1234 0.61 -20.16 9.96
C TYR A 1234 1.42 -19.60 8.78
N ILE A 1235 1.01 -18.48 8.17
CA ILE A 1235 1.81 -17.80 7.13
C ILE A 1235 3.06 -17.18 7.74
N LEU A 1236 2.93 -16.49 8.88
CA LEU A 1236 4.08 -15.98 9.64
C LEU A 1236 4.94 -17.14 10.19
N ALA A 1237 4.34 -18.25 10.63
CA ALA A 1237 5.06 -19.44 11.07
C ALA A 1237 5.69 -20.20 9.90
N LEU A 1238 5.15 -20.19 8.68
CA LEU A 1238 5.80 -20.77 7.50
C LEU A 1238 6.99 -19.93 7.07
N SER A 1239 6.84 -18.60 6.98
CA SER A 1239 7.97 -17.67 6.73
C SER A 1239 9.07 -17.83 7.80
N LYS A 1240 8.67 -17.87 9.08
CA LYS A 1240 9.59 -18.01 10.21
C LYS A 1240 10.19 -19.42 10.32
N ALA A 1241 9.43 -20.48 10.07
CA ALA A 1241 9.88 -21.87 10.05
C ALA A 1241 10.69 -22.21 8.80
N GLU A 1242 10.53 -21.51 7.68
CA GLU A 1242 11.51 -21.58 6.59
C GLU A 1242 12.77 -20.77 6.94
N SER A 1243 12.64 -19.63 7.64
CA SER A 1243 13.79 -18.94 8.23
C SER A 1243 14.53 -19.79 9.28
N GLU A 1244 13.88 -20.79 9.86
CA GLU A 1244 14.38 -21.69 10.92
C GLU A 1244 14.81 -23.06 10.37
N SER A 1245 14.19 -23.54 9.30
CA SER A 1245 14.68 -24.60 8.44
C SER A 1245 16.00 -24.17 7.77
N GLN A 1246 16.08 -22.93 7.29
CA GLN A 1246 17.34 -22.29 6.87
C GLN A 1246 18.26 -21.87 8.05
N LYS A 1247 17.97 -22.26 9.30
CA LYS A 1247 18.91 -22.21 10.46
C LYS A 1247 19.40 -23.61 10.88
N CYS A 1248 18.83 -24.70 10.33
CA CYS A 1248 19.37 -26.06 10.44
C CYS A 1248 20.43 -26.31 9.35
#